data_AF-A0A2D7HQS2-F1
#
_entry.id   AF-A0A2D7HQS2-F1
#
_cell.length_a   1.000
_cell.length_b   1.000
_cell.length_c   1.000
_cell.angle_alpha   90.00
_cell.angle_beta   90.00
_cell.angle_gamma   90.00
#
_symmetry.space_group_name_H-M   'P 1'
#
loop_
_entity.id
_entity.type
_entity.pdbx_description
1 polymer ?
#
loop_
_entity_poly.entity_id
_entity_poly.type
_entity_poly.pdbx_seq_one_letter_code
_entity_poly.pdbx_strand_id
1 'polypeptide(L)'
;MQMTLNQMQRIDDLVAKCSRDLELAVPSLQLLTEVSENLVNAFERRLFDPGLLDYLIQIGTGFRRGDQNTRKSCGIFLLAFNDLLLGAVDRNRNQVSIDIRYLIFETLKKCFENDDFLEMQSNLVWPDELEKINQQLESLNSVSFNQVKDFYKTYSREITKFRIAGRFNDKQLLQKIINLSRTDNSLHFKKANKVLAYLVEEHDIVPDYLGIFGLADDLQVLHDFKLELEEKNQSTKLLSHFLELNDNPLSLFFERQEKDTDFKALTANTPQMNFILGELMYLYENNHKRVLALLPDQGLWGLLLILNFVTVKAKQLPGLKEMPSAGEKIYFNLPRNSIEVEFLGECPENENKVWVQGVGSHKDIKLLLPRSSVDLATKKPRKKVDKKANQARLISQWQTSSHTFIPSHLSFSALDRSIYYLTRKNKFEESRKHLKPFGADLSEFINFRYRGEDNHKDDPVTSRLPKVDVYSSADQLREQLEEKDKNCIVVSDDPHLANNFLSDLSDGLGDQNIQMFFLSSIEERALNNNASGRDFAEVYFPSQIRDLPNIEHKINYDDPISSLEKKVFMVSKPIEKHYIEINSPFFEKFNQILMELFKVRREDENYVPQGLLWKLHRYKSYFFKKWYPLSSADTEKGLSLITETISELDILQDDSVHFKNLLQLIAEMKASIFDFHEERKVISFLRDNLETNFVILEENMSRKIEASKFLERKTIFNAEVRTFSEIKGTFFENKELIIPYQMDPKTLRYLSHKNTAKKINLFLFDSEKKDFQTNGSRVKSFENTLINKTAKVFKNSALKSIFDKMQVVQEDKVSAPAKVYSDYENEFISSFIPKAKSSNQLELVDAIPFLLDENSKILFLTPRSSVVLMQEEGEEIQFSLRSTGDIVEGDFICLPANSKSDMFEQLARKFAPDYDQIKNQATSWKRELNRMLNEEFNDDMVHFSKFLQEHEIKRTIPTIRNWLIGDITIAPQNPMQTLKKLSKISSDTFKGNLENTLSSIDKCYGLRREHSEELVRVLNNRGNVFFSDQKIEVTFQDVTLDYIVHEVSMVNEKQKIEFERLWQPEDVKQ
;
A
#
# COMPACT_ATOMS: atom_id res chain seq x y z
N MET A 1 5.03 -14.42 20.45
CA MET A 1 5.87 -15.15 21.44
C MET A 1 5.90 -16.69 21.36
N GLN A 2 6.99 -17.32 20.90
CA GLN A 2 7.23 -18.74 21.20
C GLN A 2 7.40 -18.78 22.70
N MET A 3 6.56 -19.57 23.34
CA MET A 3 6.70 -19.74 24.77
C MET A 3 8.11 -20.24 25.05
N THR A 4 8.81 -19.60 25.99
CA THR A 4 10.09 -20.12 26.46
C THR A 4 9.88 -21.52 27.01
N LEU A 5 10.92 -22.36 27.02
CA LEU A 5 10.81 -23.68 27.63
C LEU A 5 10.32 -23.58 29.09
N ASN A 6 10.69 -22.52 29.83
CA ASN A 6 10.18 -22.27 31.18
C ASN A 6 8.68 -21.95 31.19
N GLN A 7 8.19 -21.20 30.21
CA GLN A 7 6.76 -20.93 30.06
C GLN A 7 6.02 -22.22 29.70
N MET A 8 6.55 -23.03 28.78
CA MET A 8 5.98 -24.34 28.40
C MET A 8 5.99 -25.30 29.58
N GLN A 9 7.12 -25.44 30.29
CA GLN A 9 7.25 -26.23 31.52
C GLN A 9 6.23 -25.79 32.57
N ARG A 10 6.04 -24.49 32.75
CA ARG A 10 5.06 -23.96 33.71
C ARG A 10 3.62 -24.29 33.30
N ILE A 11 3.29 -24.20 32.00
CA ILE A 11 1.96 -24.59 31.51
C ILE A 11 1.78 -26.11 31.56
N ASP A 12 2.78 -26.91 31.18
CA ASP A 12 2.71 -28.36 31.25
C ASP A 12 2.67 -28.86 32.70
N ASP A 13 3.36 -28.19 33.63
CA ASP A 13 3.25 -28.46 35.07
C ASP A 13 1.87 -28.10 35.60
N LEU A 14 1.29 -27.00 35.10
CA LEU A 14 -0.08 -26.62 35.42
C LEU A 14 -1.08 -27.64 34.86
N VAL A 15 -0.94 -28.04 33.59
CA VAL A 15 -1.76 -29.04 32.90
C VAL A 15 -1.62 -30.41 33.57
N ALA A 16 -0.42 -30.81 33.99
CA ALA A 16 -0.17 -32.07 34.71
C ALA A 16 -0.77 -32.05 36.12
N LYS A 17 -0.66 -30.92 36.83
CA LYS A 17 -1.37 -30.69 38.10
C LYS A 17 -2.88 -30.83 37.87
N CYS A 18 -3.42 -30.08 36.91
CA CYS A 18 -4.84 -30.08 36.58
C CYS A 18 -5.35 -31.46 36.12
N SER A 19 -4.53 -32.25 35.41
CA SER A 19 -4.88 -33.62 35.02
C SER A 19 -5.01 -34.55 36.23
N ARG A 20 -4.15 -34.41 37.23
CA ARG A 20 -4.27 -35.15 38.49
C ARG A 20 -5.48 -34.69 39.29
N ASP A 21 -5.71 -33.38 39.32
CA ASP A 21 -6.85 -32.78 40.03
C ASP A 21 -8.19 -33.19 39.38
N LEU A 22 -8.24 -33.34 38.05
CA LEU A 22 -9.40 -33.84 37.31
C LEU A 22 -9.70 -35.31 37.62
N GLU A 23 -8.66 -36.15 37.75
CA GLU A 23 -8.79 -37.57 38.10
C GLU A 23 -9.26 -37.79 39.56
N LEU A 24 -9.08 -36.80 40.43
CA LEU A 24 -9.55 -36.80 41.83
C LEU A 24 -11.02 -36.36 42.00
N ALA A 25 -11.78 -36.30 40.90
CA ALA A 25 -13.22 -36.10 40.79
C ALA A 25 -13.73 -34.70 41.20
N VAL A 26 -13.72 -33.78 40.25
CA VAL A 26 -14.63 -32.61 40.24
C VAL A 26 -15.82 -32.94 39.33
N PRO A 27 -17.08 -32.83 39.78
CA PRO A 27 -18.24 -32.93 38.91
C PRO A 27 -18.12 -31.88 37.78
N SER A 28 -18.33 -32.29 36.54
CA SER A 28 -18.17 -31.41 35.36
C SER A 28 -18.92 -30.09 35.46
N LEU A 29 -20.07 -30.09 36.14
CA LEU A 29 -20.92 -28.93 36.38
C LEU A 29 -20.30 -27.90 37.35
N GLN A 30 -19.58 -28.37 38.38
CA GLN A 30 -18.99 -27.49 39.40
C GLN A 30 -17.82 -26.69 38.82
N LEU A 31 -16.98 -27.34 38.01
CA LEU A 31 -15.83 -26.69 37.36
C LEU A 31 -16.27 -25.59 36.38
N LEU A 32 -17.28 -25.88 35.55
CA LEU A 32 -17.80 -24.89 34.58
C LEU A 32 -18.33 -23.64 35.30
N THR A 33 -19.02 -23.83 36.42
CA THR A 33 -19.56 -22.73 37.24
C THR A 33 -18.43 -21.87 37.82
N GLU A 34 -17.41 -22.49 38.42
CA GLU A 34 -16.26 -21.79 39.00
C GLU A 34 -15.46 -21.02 37.94
N VAL A 35 -15.17 -21.66 36.81
CA VAL A 35 -14.46 -21.04 35.69
C VAL A 35 -15.26 -19.86 35.14
N SER A 36 -16.58 -19.98 35.05
CA SER A 36 -17.43 -18.90 34.57
C SER A 36 -17.33 -17.65 35.46
N GLU A 37 -17.31 -17.80 36.79
CA GLU A 37 -17.20 -16.65 37.70
C GLU A 37 -15.86 -15.93 37.53
N ASN A 38 -14.77 -16.68 37.40
CA ASN A 38 -13.43 -16.12 37.20
C ASN A 38 -13.25 -15.50 35.82
N LEU A 39 -13.87 -16.08 34.79
CA LEU A 39 -13.86 -15.53 33.44
C LEU A 39 -14.55 -14.16 33.38
N VAL A 40 -15.70 -14.02 34.04
CA VAL A 40 -16.42 -12.73 34.14
C VAL A 40 -15.53 -11.66 34.78
N ASN A 41 -14.87 -11.98 35.90
CA ASN A 41 -13.92 -11.07 36.56
C ASN A 41 -12.71 -10.73 35.66
N ALA A 42 -12.24 -11.69 34.87
CA ALA A 42 -11.12 -11.49 33.94
C ALA A 42 -11.48 -10.55 32.78
N PHE A 43 -12.71 -10.62 32.28
CA PHE A 43 -13.23 -9.70 31.27
C PHE A 43 -13.35 -8.28 31.77
N GLU A 44 -13.86 -8.08 32.99
CA GLU A 44 -13.95 -6.74 33.62
C GLU A 44 -12.56 -6.10 33.76
N ARG A 45 -11.54 -6.93 34.02
CA ARG A 45 -10.13 -6.52 34.11
C ARG A 45 -9.39 -6.50 32.76
N ARG A 46 -10.08 -6.80 31.66
CA ARG A 46 -9.54 -6.88 30.29
C ARG A 46 -8.32 -7.83 30.17
N LEU A 47 -8.27 -8.90 30.95
CA LEU A 47 -7.16 -9.87 30.95
C LEU A 47 -7.25 -10.88 29.81
N PHE A 48 -8.40 -10.94 29.13
CA PHE A 48 -8.76 -11.91 28.12
C PHE A 48 -9.29 -11.23 26.84
N ASP A 49 -9.01 -11.82 25.68
CA ASP A 49 -9.45 -11.33 24.37
C ASP A 49 -10.88 -11.80 24.07
N PRO A 50 -11.87 -10.90 23.94
CA PRO A 50 -13.25 -11.30 23.68
C PRO A 50 -13.46 -12.07 22.38
N GLY A 51 -12.57 -11.95 21.39
CA GLY A 51 -12.63 -12.70 20.15
C GLY A 51 -12.36 -14.21 20.29
N LEU A 52 -11.86 -14.66 21.45
CA LEU A 52 -11.56 -16.07 21.72
C LEU A 52 -12.65 -16.78 22.52
N LEU A 53 -13.74 -16.10 22.84
CA LEU A 53 -14.76 -16.66 23.73
C LEU A 53 -15.53 -17.82 23.11
N ASP A 54 -15.87 -17.76 21.82
CA ASP A 54 -16.63 -18.83 21.18
C ASP A 54 -15.89 -20.17 21.30
N TYR A 55 -14.55 -20.14 21.18
CA TYR A 55 -13.70 -21.31 21.39
C TYR A 55 -13.70 -21.78 22.85
N LEU A 56 -13.73 -20.87 23.83
CA LEU A 56 -13.89 -21.25 25.24
C LEU A 56 -15.23 -21.94 25.47
N ILE A 57 -16.32 -21.41 24.90
CA ILE A 57 -17.66 -22.00 25.01
C ILE A 57 -17.67 -23.38 24.36
N GLN A 58 -17.10 -23.53 23.16
CA GLN A 58 -16.94 -24.82 22.48
C GLN A 58 -16.13 -25.81 23.32
N ILE A 59 -15.04 -25.38 23.98
CA ILE A 59 -14.27 -26.23 24.89
C ILE A 59 -15.12 -26.63 26.11
N GLY A 60 -15.92 -25.72 26.66
CA GLY A 60 -16.91 -26.03 27.71
C GLY A 60 -17.95 -27.05 27.26
N THR A 61 -18.47 -26.91 26.04
CA THR A 61 -19.39 -27.86 25.42
C THR A 61 -18.73 -29.21 25.19
N GLY A 62 -17.48 -29.25 24.71
CA GLY A 62 -16.68 -30.46 24.57
C GLY A 62 -16.44 -31.16 25.90
N PHE A 63 -16.24 -30.41 27.00
CA PHE A 63 -16.14 -30.97 28.35
C PHE A 63 -17.44 -31.62 28.84
N ARG A 64 -18.59 -31.04 28.45
CA ARG A 64 -19.91 -31.52 28.88
C ARG A 64 -20.40 -32.71 28.05
N ARG A 65 -20.15 -32.68 26.74
CA ARG A 65 -20.80 -33.57 25.77
C ARG A 65 -19.88 -34.54 25.07
N GLY A 66 -18.62 -34.18 24.84
CA GLY A 66 -17.68 -34.96 24.03
C GLY A 66 -17.43 -36.38 24.52
N ASP A 67 -16.68 -37.16 23.74
CA ASP A 67 -16.22 -38.48 24.17
C ASP A 67 -15.25 -38.39 25.37
N GLN A 68 -14.83 -39.54 25.90
CA GLN A 68 -13.96 -39.57 27.07
C GLN A 68 -12.64 -38.77 26.87
N ASN A 69 -12.08 -38.79 25.67
CA ASN A 69 -10.82 -38.11 25.35
C ASN A 69 -11.00 -36.58 25.23
N THR A 70 -12.08 -36.16 24.58
CA THR A 70 -12.49 -34.77 24.42
C THR A 70 -12.80 -34.17 25.80
N ARG A 71 -13.59 -34.88 26.62
CA ARG A 71 -13.88 -34.43 27.99
C ARG A 71 -12.62 -34.30 28.83
N LYS A 72 -11.71 -35.28 28.78
CA LYS A 72 -10.45 -35.19 29.52
C LYS A 72 -9.63 -33.97 29.07
N SER A 73 -9.50 -33.76 27.76
CA SER A 73 -8.72 -32.64 27.19
C SER A 73 -9.32 -31.27 27.55
N CYS A 74 -10.64 -31.12 27.42
CA CYS A 74 -11.35 -29.89 27.76
C CYS A 74 -11.37 -29.63 29.28
N GLY A 75 -11.51 -30.67 30.11
CA GLY A 75 -11.48 -30.52 31.57
C GLY A 75 -10.13 -30.04 32.10
N ILE A 76 -9.04 -30.61 31.56
CA ILE A 76 -7.68 -30.16 31.89
C ILE A 76 -7.46 -28.70 31.49
N PHE A 77 -7.97 -28.31 30.31
CA PHE A 77 -7.94 -26.92 29.88
C PHE A 77 -8.66 -26.00 30.85
N LEU A 78 -9.89 -26.32 31.24
CA LEU A 78 -10.72 -25.44 32.08
C LEU A 78 -10.08 -25.22 33.45
N LEU A 79 -9.50 -26.26 34.06
CA LEU A 79 -8.75 -26.14 35.32
C LEU A 79 -7.51 -25.26 35.17
N ALA A 80 -6.71 -25.49 34.12
CA ALA A 80 -5.50 -24.70 33.87
C ALA A 80 -5.82 -23.23 33.56
N PHE A 81 -6.89 -23.01 32.81
CA PHE A 81 -7.43 -21.70 32.51
C PHE A 81 -7.86 -20.97 33.78
N ASN A 82 -8.61 -21.65 34.66
CA ASN A 82 -9.06 -21.10 35.94
C ASN A 82 -7.87 -20.67 36.84
N ASP A 83 -6.87 -21.54 36.97
CA ASP A 83 -5.66 -21.27 37.75
C ASP A 83 -4.86 -20.07 37.19
N LEU A 84 -4.81 -19.91 35.86
CA LEU A 84 -4.17 -18.74 35.24
C LEU A 84 -4.93 -17.44 35.53
N LEU A 85 -6.27 -17.49 35.52
CA LEU A 85 -7.10 -16.32 35.83
C LEU A 85 -6.96 -15.92 37.30
N LEU A 86 -6.98 -16.88 38.22
CA LEU A 86 -6.79 -16.63 39.66
C LEU A 86 -5.39 -16.08 39.97
N GLY A 87 -4.36 -16.57 39.26
CA GLY A 87 -2.98 -16.09 39.39
C GLY A 87 -2.65 -14.79 38.65
N ALA A 88 -3.60 -14.18 37.94
CA ALA A 88 -3.36 -13.01 37.09
C ALA A 88 -3.13 -11.70 37.87
N VAL A 89 -3.48 -11.64 39.17
CA VAL A 89 -3.31 -10.45 40.02
C VAL A 89 -1.83 -10.07 40.17
N ASP A 90 -0.94 -11.07 40.18
CA ASP A 90 0.50 -10.89 40.44
C ASP A 90 1.37 -11.02 39.17
N ARG A 91 0.77 -11.12 37.97
CA ARG A 91 1.47 -11.43 36.72
C ARG A 91 1.34 -10.33 35.67
N ASN A 92 2.35 -10.24 34.79
CA ASN A 92 2.28 -9.38 33.62
C ASN A 92 1.10 -9.81 32.74
N ARG A 93 0.18 -8.88 32.48
CA ARG A 93 -1.04 -9.08 31.68
C ARG A 93 -0.78 -9.64 30.29
N ASN A 94 0.31 -9.24 29.63
CA ASN A 94 0.71 -9.78 28.33
C ASN A 94 1.05 -11.26 28.42
N GLN A 95 1.70 -11.68 29.51
CA GLN A 95 2.06 -13.07 29.73
C GLN A 95 0.83 -13.95 29.91
N VAL A 96 -0.13 -13.52 30.73
CA VAL A 96 -1.37 -14.25 30.98
C VAL A 96 -2.16 -14.45 29.68
N SER A 97 -2.24 -13.41 28.84
CA SER A 97 -2.90 -13.49 27.54
C SER A 97 -2.25 -14.52 26.60
N ILE A 98 -0.92 -14.59 26.56
CA ILE A 98 -0.18 -15.58 25.75
C ILE A 98 -0.40 -16.99 26.27
N ASP A 99 -0.34 -17.18 27.59
CA ASP A 99 -0.51 -18.48 28.23
C ASP A 99 -1.91 -19.06 27.92
N ILE A 100 -2.95 -18.22 28.00
CA ILE A 100 -4.33 -18.58 27.66
C ILE A 100 -4.48 -18.94 26.17
N ARG A 101 -3.92 -18.13 25.27
CA ARG A 101 -3.99 -18.37 23.81
C ARG A 101 -3.36 -19.70 23.42
N TYR A 102 -2.20 -20.00 24.00
CA TYR A 102 -1.51 -21.28 23.78
C TYR A 102 -2.34 -22.46 24.27
N LEU A 103 -2.91 -22.37 25.49
CA LEU A 103 -3.78 -23.39 26.03
C LEU A 103 -5.01 -23.66 25.15
N ILE A 104 -5.68 -22.61 24.65
CA ILE A 104 -6.85 -22.77 23.76
C ILE A 104 -6.44 -23.52 22.49
N PHE A 105 -5.33 -23.10 21.86
CA PHE A 105 -4.87 -23.70 20.61
C PHE A 105 -4.50 -25.18 20.76
N GLU A 106 -3.71 -25.54 21.78
CA GLU A 106 -3.31 -26.93 22.01
C GLU A 106 -4.50 -27.82 22.37
N THR A 107 -5.48 -27.30 23.12
CA THR A 107 -6.70 -28.03 23.44
C THR A 107 -7.56 -28.26 22.21
N LEU A 108 -7.79 -27.23 21.39
CA LEU A 108 -8.54 -27.36 20.15
C LEU A 108 -7.89 -28.35 19.19
N LYS A 109 -6.56 -28.31 19.05
CA LYS A 109 -5.81 -29.27 18.21
C LYS A 109 -6.09 -30.72 18.61
N LYS A 110 -6.11 -31.02 19.91
CA LYS A 110 -6.43 -32.36 20.43
C LYS A 110 -7.89 -32.73 20.24
N CYS A 111 -8.80 -31.76 20.40
CA CYS A 111 -10.24 -32.01 20.23
C CYS A 111 -10.60 -32.24 18.76
N PHE A 112 -9.91 -31.57 17.81
CA PHE A 112 -10.11 -31.78 16.37
C PHE A 112 -9.58 -33.11 15.82
N GLU A 113 -8.95 -33.95 16.65
CA GLU A 113 -8.67 -35.35 16.32
C GLU A 113 -9.92 -36.25 16.50
N ASN A 114 -11.00 -35.72 17.08
CA ASN A 114 -12.29 -36.38 17.24
C ASN A 114 -13.30 -35.87 16.20
N ASP A 115 -13.90 -36.79 15.43
CA ASP A 115 -14.84 -36.48 14.35
C ASP A 115 -16.11 -35.76 14.84
N ASP A 116 -16.63 -36.10 16.03
CA ASP A 116 -17.84 -35.47 16.58
C ASP A 116 -17.60 -34.02 17.02
N PHE A 117 -16.39 -33.71 17.52
CA PHE A 117 -15.99 -32.32 17.82
C PHE A 117 -15.78 -31.52 16.53
N LEU A 118 -15.29 -32.17 15.46
CA LEU A 118 -15.15 -31.57 14.13
C LEU A 118 -16.52 -31.20 13.53
N GLU A 119 -17.55 -32.03 13.76
CA GLU A 119 -18.93 -31.78 13.34
C GLU A 119 -19.57 -30.55 13.99
N MET A 120 -19.07 -30.09 15.15
CA MET A 120 -19.53 -28.84 15.75
C MET A 120 -19.25 -27.63 14.85
N GLN A 121 -18.19 -27.65 14.04
CA GLN A 121 -17.77 -26.54 13.17
C GLN A 121 -17.82 -25.16 13.88
N SER A 122 -18.78 -24.31 13.51
CA SER A 122 -19.02 -22.98 14.11
C SER A 122 -20.07 -22.92 15.20
N ASN A 123 -20.71 -24.04 15.49
CA ASN A 123 -21.75 -24.10 16.49
C ASN A 123 -21.14 -24.05 17.89
N LEU A 124 -21.86 -23.45 18.83
CA LEU A 124 -21.47 -23.35 20.23
C LEU A 124 -21.93 -24.56 21.05
N VAL A 125 -22.87 -25.32 20.49
CA VAL A 125 -23.53 -26.48 21.09
C VAL A 125 -23.21 -27.76 20.32
N TRP A 126 -23.38 -28.91 20.96
CA TRP A 126 -23.14 -30.20 20.32
C TRP A 126 -24.18 -30.48 19.22
N PRO A 127 -23.89 -31.29 18.17
CA PRO A 127 -24.84 -31.54 17.08
C PRO A 127 -26.24 -32.01 17.53
N ASP A 128 -26.31 -32.88 18.54
CA ASP A 128 -27.59 -33.37 19.07
C ASP A 128 -28.35 -32.32 19.89
N GLU A 129 -27.64 -31.34 20.44
CA GLU A 129 -28.23 -30.21 21.15
C GLU A 129 -28.79 -29.20 20.16
N LEU A 130 -28.08 -28.94 19.06
CA LEU A 130 -28.58 -28.10 17.97
C LEU A 130 -29.89 -28.66 17.39
N GLU A 131 -29.98 -29.98 17.21
CA GLU A 131 -31.23 -30.61 16.75
C GLU A 131 -32.38 -30.38 17.74
N LYS A 132 -32.13 -30.56 19.04
CA LYS A 132 -33.10 -30.28 20.10
C LYS A 132 -33.51 -28.81 20.12
N ILE A 133 -32.58 -27.87 19.93
CA ILE A 133 -32.84 -26.42 19.92
C ILE A 133 -33.84 -26.12 18.81
N ASN A 134 -33.57 -26.65 17.61
CA ASN A 134 -34.45 -26.46 16.46
C ASN A 134 -35.85 -27.05 16.70
N GLN A 135 -35.95 -28.26 17.27
CA GLN A 135 -37.23 -28.87 17.63
C GLN A 135 -38.00 -28.06 18.70
N GLN A 136 -37.29 -27.55 19.71
CA GLN A 136 -37.87 -26.76 20.79
C GLN A 136 -38.38 -25.41 20.26
N LEU A 137 -37.59 -24.70 19.46
CA LEU A 137 -38.01 -23.46 18.77
C LEU A 137 -39.26 -23.65 17.91
N GLU A 138 -39.46 -24.83 17.31
CA GLU A 138 -40.67 -25.14 16.56
C GLU A 138 -41.91 -25.26 17.47
N SER A 139 -41.74 -25.83 18.65
CA SER A 139 -42.81 -26.07 19.64
C SER A 139 -43.21 -24.83 20.47
N LEU A 140 -42.35 -23.80 20.53
CA LEU A 140 -42.59 -22.62 21.37
C LEU A 140 -43.71 -21.73 20.84
N ASN A 141 -44.60 -21.36 21.75
CA ASN A 141 -45.66 -20.38 21.52
C ASN A 141 -45.11 -18.95 21.65
N SER A 142 -45.71 -17.99 20.94
CA SER A 142 -45.33 -16.59 21.02
C SER A 142 -45.57 -16.03 22.42
N VAL A 143 -44.59 -15.28 22.95
CA VAL A 143 -44.66 -14.65 24.27
C VAL A 143 -45.36 -13.29 24.19
N SER A 144 -46.14 -12.93 25.21
CA SER A 144 -46.76 -11.60 25.30
C SER A 144 -45.77 -10.50 25.69
N PHE A 145 -46.08 -9.25 25.33
CA PHE A 145 -45.24 -8.08 25.65
C PHE A 145 -44.94 -7.91 27.15
N ASN A 146 -45.88 -8.25 28.03
CA ASN A 146 -45.68 -8.15 29.48
C ASN A 146 -44.68 -9.19 29.99
N GLN A 147 -44.73 -10.42 29.44
CA GLN A 147 -43.76 -11.47 29.76
C GLN A 147 -42.34 -11.11 29.28
N VAL A 148 -42.19 -10.45 28.13
CA VAL A 148 -40.88 -9.95 27.64
C VAL A 148 -40.33 -8.82 28.54
N LYS A 149 -41.22 -7.98 29.10
CA LYS A 149 -40.83 -6.90 30.03
C LYS A 149 -40.45 -7.44 31.41
N ASP A 150 -41.20 -8.41 31.91
CA ASP A 150 -40.90 -9.09 33.17
C ASP A 150 -39.60 -9.90 33.04
N PHE A 151 -39.36 -10.53 31.89
CA PHE A 151 -38.08 -11.15 31.54
C PHE A 151 -36.91 -10.16 31.62
N TYR A 152 -36.96 -9.01 30.96
CA TYR A 152 -35.84 -8.06 31.00
C TYR A 152 -35.52 -7.57 32.43
N LYS A 153 -36.55 -7.44 33.27
CA LYS A 153 -36.39 -7.03 34.67
C LYS A 153 -35.79 -8.15 35.53
N THR A 154 -36.19 -9.40 35.28
CA THR A 154 -35.73 -10.59 36.01
C THR A 154 -34.31 -11.00 35.60
N TYR A 155 -33.95 -10.90 34.30
CA TYR A 155 -32.72 -11.47 33.72
C TYR A 155 -31.64 -10.42 33.37
N SER A 156 -31.69 -9.24 33.99
CA SER A 156 -30.70 -8.16 33.76
C SER A 156 -29.25 -8.57 34.07
N ARG A 157 -29.07 -9.57 34.93
CA ARG A 157 -27.76 -10.14 35.28
C ARG A 157 -27.22 -11.02 34.15
N GLU A 158 -28.08 -11.82 33.53
CA GLU A 158 -27.80 -12.70 32.40
C GLU A 158 -27.50 -11.87 31.14
N ILE A 159 -28.27 -10.81 30.89
CA ILE A 159 -28.00 -9.80 29.85
C ILE A 159 -26.62 -9.15 30.04
N THR A 160 -26.17 -8.99 31.28
CA THR A 160 -24.82 -8.48 31.59
C THR A 160 -23.74 -9.53 31.28
N LYS A 161 -24.00 -10.83 31.54
CA LYS A 161 -23.12 -11.94 31.15
C LYS A 161 -23.00 -12.06 29.63
N PHE A 162 -24.10 -11.94 28.88
CA PHE A 162 -24.10 -11.88 27.41
C PHE A 162 -23.30 -10.69 26.87
N ARG A 163 -23.37 -9.53 27.53
CA ARG A 163 -22.55 -8.35 27.16
C ARG A 163 -21.05 -8.60 27.34
N ILE A 164 -20.69 -9.32 28.41
CA ILE A 164 -19.31 -9.70 28.71
C ILE A 164 -18.79 -10.75 27.71
N ALA A 165 -19.69 -11.53 27.11
CA ALA A 165 -19.40 -12.57 26.13
C ALA A 165 -18.88 -12.08 24.74
N GLY A 166 -18.35 -10.87 24.63
CA GLY A 166 -17.48 -10.46 23.51
C GLY A 166 -18.09 -10.25 22.11
N ARG A 167 -19.26 -10.79 21.79
CA ARG A 167 -19.97 -10.53 20.51
C ARG A 167 -21.12 -9.52 20.61
N PHE A 168 -21.50 -9.14 21.83
CA PHE A 168 -22.51 -8.13 22.07
C PHE A 168 -21.91 -6.73 21.99
N ASN A 169 -21.84 -6.16 20.79
CA ASN A 169 -21.75 -4.70 20.68
C ASN A 169 -23.12 -4.02 20.57
N ASP A 170 -24.19 -4.79 20.63
CA ASP A 170 -25.47 -4.36 20.13
C ASP A 170 -26.54 -4.49 21.21
N LYS A 171 -26.60 -3.46 22.07
CA LYS A 171 -27.91 -2.96 22.56
C LYS A 171 -28.92 -2.93 21.40
N GLN A 172 -28.46 -2.70 20.17
CA GLN A 172 -29.25 -2.65 18.95
C GLN A 172 -29.83 -4.00 18.49
N LEU A 173 -29.16 -5.14 18.68
CA LEU A 173 -29.60 -6.44 18.13
C LEU A 173 -30.74 -6.97 18.98
N LEU A 174 -30.55 -7.08 20.31
CA LEU A 174 -31.63 -7.46 21.21
C LEU A 174 -32.80 -6.46 21.11
N GLN A 175 -32.52 -5.15 21.01
CA GLN A 175 -33.54 -4.13 20.76
C GLN A 175 -34.22 -4.31 19.40
N LYS A 176 -33.51 -4.75 18.35
CA LYS A 176 -34.04 -5.03 17.01
C LYS A 176 -34.91 -6.28 17.04
N ILE A 177 -34.50 -7.35 17.70
CA ILE A 177 -35.32 -8.56 17.93
C ILE A 177 -36.62 -8.16 18.65
N ILE A 178 -36.51 -7.34 19.71
CA ILE A 178 -37.67 -6.80 20.45
C ILE A 178 -38.55 -5.90 19.58
N ASN A 179 -37.97 -5.06 18.72
CA ASN A 179 -38.75 -4.22 17.82
C ASN A 179 -39.48 -5.05 16.76
N LEU A 180 -38.83 -6.10 16.24
CA LEU A 180 -39.41 -7.02 15.28
C LEU A 180 -40.52 -7.87 15.91
N SER A 181 -40.38 -8.26 17.17
CA SER A 181 -41.44 -8.94 17.93
C SER A 181 -42.63 -8.04 18.29
N ARG A 182 -42.51 -6.71 18.13
CA ARG A 182 -43.61 -5.73 18.30
C ARG A 182 -44.37 -5.43 17.02
N THR A 183 -43.86 -5.82 15.86
CA THR A 183 -44.39 -5.40 14.56
C THR A 183 -45.08 -6.58 13.88
N ASP A 184 -46.41 -6.72 14.07
CA ASP A 184 -47.25 -7.85 13.62
C ASP A 184 -47.16 -8.17 12.10
N ASN A 185 -46.64 -7.23 11.29
CA ASN A 185 -46.48 -7.36 9.84
C ASN A 185 -45.06 -7.66 9.35
N SER A 186 -44.09 -7.91 10.24
CA SER A 186 -42.73 -8.27 9.80
C SER A 186 -42.61 -9.76 9.46
N LEU A 187 -41.92 -10.09 8.37
CA LEU A 187 -41.64 -11.48 7.96
C LEU A 187 -41.01 -12.32 9.08
N HIS A 188 -40.27 -11.67 9.99
CA HIS A 188 -39.57 -12.30 11.10
C HIS A 188 -40.31 -12.21 12.45
N PHE A 189 -41.54 -11.67 12.51
CA PHE A 189 -42.29 -11.48 13.76
C PHE A 189 -42.44 -12.78 14.57
N LYS A 190 -42.92 -13.86 13.92
CA LYS A 190 -43.14 -15.15 14.60
C LYS A 190 -41.84 -15.77 15.12
N LYS A 191 -40.75 -15.59 14.38
CA LYS A 191 -39.44 -16.11 14.78
C LYS A 191 -38.77 -15.26 15.86
N ALA A 192 -38.87 -13.93 15.78
CA ALA A 192 -38.42 -13.05 16.86
C ALA A 192 -39.11 -13.38 18.19
N ASN A 193 -40.41 -13.69 18.15
CA ASN A 193 -41.16 -14.14 19.32
C ASN A 193 -40.71 -15.50 19.84
N LYS A 194 -40.36 -16.45 18.95
CA LYS A 194 -39.82 -17.76 19.33
C LYS A 194 -38.41 -17.69 19.90
N VAL A 195 -37.55 -16.84 19.34
CA VAL A 195 -36.20 -16.57 19.85
C VAL A 195 -36.28 -15.94 21.24
N LEU A 196 -37.15 -14.94 21.42
CA LEU A 196 -37.39 -14.39 22.76
C LEU A 196 -38.00 -15.45 23.69
N ALA A 197 -38.92 -16.29 23.22
CA ALA A 197 -39.49 -17.38 24.01
C ALA A 197 -38.42 -18.37 24.49
N TYR A 198 -37.45 -18.71 23.64
CA TYR A 198 -36.37 -19.62 23.97
C TYR A 198 -35.46 -19.03 25.05
N LEU A 199 -35.02 -17.78 24.86
CA LEU A 199 -34.15 -17.08 25.81
C LEU A 199 -34.78 -16.87 27.21
N VAL A 200 -36.09 -17.07 27.36
CA VAL A 200 -36.80 -16.91 28.64
C VAL A 200 -37.20 -18.23 29.30
N GLU A 201 -36.94 -19.38 28.67
CA GLU A 201 -37.30 -20.67 29.25
C GLU A 201 -36.41 -21.00 30.45
N GLU A 202 -37.02 -21.40 31.56
CA GLU A 202 -36.28 -21.80 32.77
C GLU A 202 -35.54 -23.15 32.59
N HIS A 203 -35.87 -23.91 31.54
CA HIS A 203 -35.38 -25.27 31.28
C HIS A 203 -35.00 -25.39 29.80
N ASP A 204 -33.97 -24.65 29.42
CA ASP A 204 -33.31 -24.74 28.13
C ASP A 204 -32.46 -26.01 28.00
N ILE A 205 -31.88 -26.22 26.82
CA ILE A 205 -31.18 -27.45 26.47
C ILE A 205 -29.83 -27.53 27.20
N VAL A 206 -29.23 -26.37 27.49
CA VAL A 206 -27.99 -26.26 28.23
C VAL A 206 -28.24 -25.49 29.53
N PRO A 207 -28.12 -26.13 30.71
CA PRO A 207 -28.55 -25.48 31.95
C PRO A 207 -27.82 -24.17 32.26
N ASP A 208 -28.60 -23.10 32.34
CA ASP A 208 -28.21 -21.71 32.65
C ASP A 208 -27.30 -21.53 33.89
N TYR A 209 -27.47 -22.37 34.91
CA TYR A 209 -26.71 -22.27 36.16
C TYR A 209 -25.20 -22.52 35.97
N LEU A 210 -24.77 -23.02 34.80
CA LEU A 210 -23.36 -23.19 34.42
C LEU A 210 -22.67 -21.86 34.04
N GLY A 211 -23.36 -20.74 34.16
CA GLY A 211 -22.80 -19.42 33.86
C GLY A 211 -22.62 -19.25 32.35
N ILE A 212 -21.50 -18.68 31.91
CA ILE A 212 -21.25 -18.38 30.48
C ILE A 212 -21.21 -19.61 29.58
N PHE A 213 -20.94 -20.80 30.16
CA PHE A 213 -21.01 -22.08 29.44
C PHE A 213 -22.43 -22.66 29.41
N GLY A 214 -23.31 -22.19 30.30
CA GLY A 214 -24.75 -22.47 30.27
C GLY A 214 -25.42 -21.82 29.07
N LEU A 215 -25.04 -20.57 28.79
CA LEU A 215 -25.60 -19.73 27.72
C LEU A 215 -25.23 -20.16 26.28
N ALA A 216 -24.68 -21.36 26.08
CA ALA A 216 -24.16 -21.78 24.80
C ALA A 216 -25.25 -21.92 23.74
N ASP A 217 -26.41 -22.48 24.12
CA ASP A 217 -27.59 -22.62 23.28
C ASP A 217 -28.31 -21.28 23.06
N ASP A 218 -28.44 -20.44 24.09
CA ASP A 218 -28.95 -19.08 23.94
C ASP A 218 -28.16 -18.27 22.91
N LEU A 219 -26.83 -18.32 23.01
CA LEU A 219 -25.92 -17.66 22.08
C LEU A 219 -26.03 -18.25 20.68
N GLN A 220 -26.24 -19.56 20.56
CA GLN A 220 -26.49 -20.24 19.30
C GLN A 220 -27.80 -19.77 18.65
N VAL A 221 -28.91 -19.74 19.39
CA VAL A 221 -30.22 -19.28 18.89
C VAL A 221 -30.17 -17.81 18.46
N LEU A 222 -29.49 -16.97 19.24
CA LEU A 222 -29.28 -15.57 18.88
C LEU A 222 -28.40 -15.41 17.64
N HIS A 223 -27.35 -16.24 17.53
CA HIS A 223 -26.48 -16.27 16.36
C HIS A 223 -27.29 -16.65 15.12
N ASP A 224 -28.03 -17.75 15.16
CA ASP A 224 -28.87 -18.23 14.07
C ASP A 224 -29.96 -17.22 13.67
N PHE A 225 -30.56 -16.52 14.63
CA PHE A 225 -31.52 -15.47 14.32
C PHE A 225 -30.86 -14.23 13.70
N LYS A 226 -29.66 -13.85 14.16
CA LYS A 226 -28.88 -12.78 13.54
C LYS A 226 -28.51 -13.15 12.10
N LEU A 227 -28.11 -14.40 11.86
CA LEU A 227 -27.83 -14.94 10.53
C LEU A 227 -29.04 -14.77 9.59
N GLU A 228 -30.22 -15.08 10.09
CA GLU A 228 -31.47 -14.93 9.35
C GLU A 228 -31.84 -13.46 9.08
N LEU A 229 -31.63 -12.57 10.06
CA LEU A 229 -31.94 -11.13 9.93
C LEU A 229 -31.00 -10.36 9.00
N GLU A 230 -29.77 -10.84 8.81
CA GLU A 230 -28.72 -10.11 8.10
C GLU A 230 -28.38 -10.72 6.73
N GLU A 231 -29.02 -11.82 6.32
CA GLU A 231 -28.72 -12.64 5.11
C GLU A 231 -27.22 -12.93 4.91
N LYS A 232 -26.41 -12.76 5.96
CA LYS A 232 -24.96 -12.82 5.88
C LYS A 232 -24.46 -13.64 7.02
N ASN A 233 -24.17 -14.87 6.68
CA ASN A 233 -23.41 -15.74 7.52
C ASN A 233 -21.95 -15.30 7.58
N GLN A 234 -21.67 -14.21 8.29
CA GLN A 234 -20.31 -13.70 8.43
C GLN A 234 -19.49 -14.55 9.38
N SER A 235 -20.09 -15.15 10.41
CA SER A 235 -19.35 -15.95 11.39
C SER A 235 -19.06 -17.34 10.87
N THR A 236 -20.02 -18.02 10.25
CA THR A 236 -19.75 -19.29 9.57
C THR A 236 -19.03 -19.03 8.25
N LYS A 237 -19.14 -17.88 7.54
CA LYS A 237 -18.15 -17.57 6.48
C LYS A 237 -16.76 -17.31 7.01
N LEU A 238 -16.59 -16.67 8.17
CA LEU A 238 -15.27 -16.42 8.75
C LEU A 238 -14.68 -17.71 9.31
N LEU A 239 -15.49 -18.54 9.97
CA LEU A 239 -15.08 -19.82 10.53
C LEU A 239 -14.96 -20.89 9.46
N SER A 240 -15.80 -20.89 8.42
CA SER A 240 -15.62 -21.73 7.23
C SER A 240 -14.50 -21.18 6.35
N HIS A 241 -14.26 -19.87 6.25
CA HIS A 241 -12.99 -19.37 5.69
C HIS A 241 -11.80 -19.77 6.57
N PHE A 242 -11.94 -19.94 7.89
CA PHE A 242 -10.84 -20.35 8.76
C PHE A 242 -10.62 -21.87 8.78
N LEU A 243 -11.70 -22.66 8.66
CA LEU A 243 -11.75 -24.12 8.79
C LEU A 243 -11.83 -24.85 7.42
N GLU A 244 -12.47 -24.27 6.41
CA GLU A 244 -12.45 -24.74 5.00
C GLU A 244 -11.19 -24.27 4.26
N LEU A 245 -10.38 -23.35 4.81
CA LEU A 245 -8.99 -23.13 4.38
C LEU A 245 -8.11 -24.29 4.87
N ASN A 246 -8.36 -25.48 4.31
CA ASN A 246 -7.23 -26.31 3.95
C ASN A 246 -6.40 -25.52 2.92
N ASP A 247 -5.28 -24.94 3.38
CA ASP A 247 -4.01 -24.78 2.64
C ASP A 247 -3.43 -23.39 2.29
N ASN A 248 -3.85 -22.23 2.84
CA ASN A 248 -3.13 -20.96 2.55
C ASN A 248 -2.75 -20.08 3.77
N PRO A 249 -1.47 -19.68 3.97
CA PRO A 249 -0.95 -18.85 5.10
C PRO A 249 -1.44 -17.38 5.21
N LEU A 250 -2.58 -17.05 4.61
CA LEU A 250 -3.08 -15.67 4.49
C LEU A 250 -3.41 -14.98 5.84
N SER A 251 -3.49 -15.73 6.94
CA SER A 251 -3.79 -15.24 8.29
C SER A 251 -2.53 -14.92 9.11
N LEU A 252 -1.62 -14.09 8.59
CA LEU A 252 -0.55 -13.56 9.42
C LEU A 252 -1.16 -12.60 10.47
N PHE A 253 -0.76 -12.79 11.73
CA PHE A 253 -1.07 -11.85 12.81
C PHE A 253 0.02 -10.79 12.86
N PHE A 254 -0.35 -9.53 13.08
CA PHE A 254 0.60 -8.42 13.20
C PHE A 254 0.48 -7.78 14.58
N GLU A 255 1.61 -7.35 15.14
CA GLU A 255 1.62 -6.52 16.35
C GLU A 255 1.15 -5.12 15.97
N ARG A 256 0.08 -4.64 16.62
CA ARG A 256 -0.57 -3.36 16.35
C ARG A 256 -0.79 -2.61 17.65
N GLN A 257 -0.60 -1.30 17.62
CA GLN A 257 -0.72 -0.43 18.79
C GLN A 257 -2.10 0.22 18.84
N GLU A 258 -2.81 0.11 19.97
CA GLU A 258 -4.11 0.76 20.14
C GLU A 258 -3.98 2.29 20.22
N LYS A 259 -4.95 3.04 19.67
CA LYS A 259 -4.94 4.51 19.54
C LYS A 259 -4.85 5.25 20.88
N ASP A 260 -5.44 4.68 21.94
CA ASP A 260 -5.60 5.33 23.23
C ASP A 260 -4.78 4.68 24.35
N THR A 261 -3.91 3.71 24.02
CA THR A 261 -3.09 3.01 25.01
C THR A 261 -1.72 2.62 24.46
N ASP A 262 -0.73 2.45 25.34
CA ASP A 262 0.56 1.84 24.97
C ASP A 262 0.45 0.31 24.76
N PHE A 263 -0.76 -0.24 24.76
CA PHE A 263 -0.99 -1.67 24.60
C PHE A 263 -0.79 -2.07 23.13
N LYS A 264 -0.02 -3.15 22.95
CA LYS A 264 0.23 -3.76 21.66
C LYS A 264 -0.48 -5.11 21.57
N ALA A 265 -1.35 -5.26 20.58
CA ALA A 265 -2.13 -6.46 20.35
C ALA A 265 -1.65 -7.18 19.09
N LEU A 266 -1.52 -8.51 19.15
CA LEU A 266 -1.40 -9.34 17.95
C LEU A 266 -2.78 -9.55 17.35
N THR A 267 -2.99 -8.98 16.17
CA THR A 267 -4.29 -8.95 15.49
C THR A 267 -4.14 -9.48 14.07
N ALA A 268 -5.09 -10.28 13.61
CA ALA A 268 -5.13 -10.72 12.22
C ALA A 268 -5.48 -9.55 11.29
N ASN A 269 -5.08 -9.69 10.02
CA ASN A 269 -5.58 -8.84 8.95
C ASN A 269 -7.11 -8.98 8.82
N THR A 270 -7.74 -7.92 8.35
CA THR A 270 -9.17 -7.92 8.02
C THR A 270 -9.53 -8.90 6.90
N PRO A 271 -10.78 -9.40 6.86
CA PRO A 271 -11.22 -10.31 5.81
C PRO A 271 -11.08 -9.72 4.39
N GLN A 272 -11.23 -8.40 4.24
CA GLN A 272 -11.04 -7.72 2.95
C GLN A 272 -9.58 -7.81 2.48
N MET A 273 -8.63 -7.64 3.40
CA MET A 273 -7.21 -7.80 3.06
C MET A 273 -6.85 -9.25 2.76
N ASN A 274 -7.35 -10.19 3.56
CA ASN A 274 -7.11 -11.62 3.34
C ASN A 274 -7.71 -12.09 2.02
N PHE A 275 -8.88 -11.56 1.65
CA PHE A 275 -9.49 -11.82 0.36
C PHE A 275 -8.58 -11.38 -0.78
N ILE A 276 -8.11 -10.13 -0.80
CA ILE A 276 -7.20 -9.61 -1.84
C ILE A 276 -5.93 -10.45 -1.92
N LEU A 277 -5.28 -10.75 -0.79
CA LEU A 277 -4.06 -11.56 -0.76
C LEU A 277 -4.33 -12.98 -1.27
N GLY A 278 -5.47 -13.57 -0.92
CA GLY A 278 -5.85 -14.91 -1.37
C GLY A 278 -6.07 -14.99 -2.86
N GLU A 279 -6.74 -14.00 -3.45
CA GLU A 279 -6.91 -13.90 -4.90
C GLU A 279 -5.55 -13.78 -5.62
N LEU A 280 -4.64 -12.97 -5.10
CA LEU A 280 -3.29 -12.84 -5.68
C LEU A 280 -2.48 -14.13 -5.56
N MET A 281 -2.59 -14.84 -4.44
CA MET A 281 -1.98 -16.15 -4.24
C MET A 281 -2.57 -17.21 -5.18
N TYR A 282 -3.88 -17.21 -5.38
CA TYR A 282 -4.53 -18.09 -6.35
C TYR A 282 -3.96 -17.88 -7.76
N LEU A 283 -3.77 -16.63 -8.19
CA LEU A 283 -3.18 -16.33 -9.50
C LEU A 283 -1.74 -16.85 -9.61
N TYR A 284 -0.96 -16.73 -8.53
CA TYR A 284 0.38 -17.28 -8.45
C TYR A 284 0.38 -18.82 -8.57
N GLU A 285 -0.44 -19.50 -7.77
CA GLU A 285 -0.56 -20.97 -7.73
C GLU A 285 -1.05 -21.55 -9.07
N ASN A 286 -1.92 -20.81 -9.77
CA ASN A 286 -2.41 -21.16 -11.11
C ASN A 286 -1.49 -20.68 -12.25
N ASN A 287 -0.25 -20.28 -11.92
CA ASN A 287 0.78 -19.90 -12.88
C ASN A 287 0.41 -18.76 -13.83
N HIS A 288 -0.39 -17.78 -13.39
CA HIS A 288 -0.57 -16.54 -14.16
C HIS A 288 0.77 -15.79 -14.23
N LYS A 289 1.32 -15.67 -15.44
CA LYS A 289 2.67 -15.12 -15.65
C LYS A 289 2.74 -13.60 -15.50
N ARG A 290 1.67 -12.90 -15.86
CA ARG A 290 1.62 -11.43 -15.85
C ARG A 290 0.32 -11.01 -15.21
N VAL A 291 0.42 -10.40 -14.03
CA VAL A 291 -0.73 -9.97 -13.23
C VAL A 291 -0.61 -8.47 -12.98
N LEU A 292 -1.66 -7.74 -13.36
CA LEU A 292 -1.83 -6.33 -13.00
C LEU A 292 -2.98 -6.23 -12.00
N ALA A 293 -2.63 -6.00 -10.73
CA ALA A 293 -3.58 -5.84 -9.65
C ALA A 293 -3.92 -4.36 -9.45
N LEU A 294 -5.16 -3.98 -9.75
CA LEU A 294 -5.68 -2.64 -9.56
C LEU A 294 -6.30 -2.53 -8.16
N LEU A 295 -5.58 -1.88 -7.25
CA LEU A 295 -5.90 -1.78 -5.82
C LEU A 295 -6.37 -0.36 -5.44
N PRO A 296 -7.10 -0.23 -4.31
CA PRO A 296 -7.46 1.07 -3.76
C PRO A 296 -6.25 1.98 -3.47
N ASP A 297 -5.18 1.38 -2.97
CA ASP A 297 -3.90 1.97 -2.58
C ASP A 297 -2.83 0.89 -2.80
N GLN A 298 -1.65 1.25 -3.32
CA GLN A 298 -0.55 0.29 -3.54
C GLN A 298 0.23 -0.01 -2.25
N GLY A 299 0.26 0.92 -1.29
CA GLY A 299 0.71 0.80 0.10
C GLY A 299 1.72 -0.32 0.42
N LEU A 300 1.35 -1.17 1.39
CA LEU A 300 2.17 -2.26 1.93
C LEU A 300 2.00 -3.59 1.17
N TRP A 301 1.18 -3.60 0.13
CA TRP A 301 0.75 -4.83 -0.53
C TRP A 301 1.90 -5.64 -1.13
N GLY A 302 2.94 -4.98 -1.66
CA GLY A 302 4.11 -5.66 -2.19
C GLY A 302 4.80 -6.54 -1.15
N LEU A 303 5.06 -6.00 0.04
CA LEU A 303 5.67 -6.75 1.15
C LEU A 303 4.73 -7.83 1.71
N LEU A 304 3.43 -7.53 1.83
CA LEU A 304 2.44 -8.51 2.30
C LEU A 304 2.32 -9.69 1.33
N LEU A 305 2.38 -9.43 0.02
CA LEU A 305 2.36 -10.47 -1.01
C LEU A 305 3.65 -11.31 -0.97
N ILE A 306 4.82 -10.66 -0.86
CA ILE A 306 6.10 -11.37 -0.74
C ILE A 306 6.13 -12.27 0.51
N LEU A 307 5.63 -11.76 1.65
CA LEU A 307 5.48 -12.57 2.87
C LEU A 307 4.62 -13.80 2.62
N ASN A 308 3.49 -13.66 1.92
CA ASN A 308 2.64 -14.80 1.57
C ASN A 308 3.35 -15.80 0.64
N PHE A 309 4.08 -15.31 -0.38
CA PHE A 309 4.83 -16.17 -1.30
C PHE A 309 5.85 -17.07 -0.60
N VAL A 310 6.57 -16.53 0.39
CA VAL A 310 7.65 -17.27 1.07
C VAL A 310 7.18 -18.04 2.30
N THR A 311 5.95 -17.79 2.75
CA THR A 311 5.34 -18.55 3.83
C THR A 311 4.86 -19.87 3.26
N VAL A 312 5.38 -20.97 3.78
CA VAL A 312 5.01 -22.32 3.37
C VAL A 312 4.53 -23.06 4.59
N LYS A 313 3.42 -23.79 4.44
CA LYS A 313 2.97 -24.78 5.41
C LYS A 313 4.12 -25.77 5.58
N ALA A 314 4.76 -25.75 6.75
CA ALA A 314 5.79 -26.74 7.02
C ALA A 314 5.10 -28.10 6.88
N LYS A 315 5.60 -28.99 6.00
CA LYS A 315 5.44 -30.44 6.26
C LYS A 315 5.86 -30.58 7.71
N GLN A 316 4.90 -30.95 8.58
CA GLN A 316 5.08 -31.01 10.04
C GLN A 316 6.55 -31.24 10.32
N LEU A 317 7.23 -30.21 10.86
CA LEU A 317 8.65 -30.30 11.19
C LEU A 317 8.84 -31.69 11.79
N PRO A 318 9.72 -32.56 11.24
CA PRO A 318 9.85 -33.91 11.73
C PRO A 318 10.49 -33.80 13.11
N GLY A 319 9.66 -33.53 14.09
CA GLY A 319 9.83 -33.95 15.45
C GLY A 319 9.95 -35.46 15.45
N LEU A 320 10.34 -35.99 16.59
CA LEU A 320 10.33 -37.41 16.81
C LEU A 320 8.89 -37.90 16.68
N LYS A 321 8.57 -38.59 15.56
CA LYS A 321 7.24 -39.18 15.32
C LYS A 321 6.85 -40.23 16.37
N GLU A 322 7.87 -40.81 17.00
CA GLU A 322 7.78 -41.80 18.06
C GLU A 322 8.76 -41.38 19.16
N MET A 323 8.42 -41.69 20.41
CA MET A 323 9.31 -41.43 21.53
C MET A 323 10.69 -42.10 21.30
N PRO A 324 11.81 -41.38 21.43
CA PRO A 324 13.14 -41.95 21.39
C PRO A 324 13.31 -43.01 22.47
N SER A 325 14.14 -44.02 22.20
CA SER A 325 14.46 -45.04 23.20
C SER A 325 15.45 -44.48 24.24
N ALA A 326 15.42 -44.98 25.47
CA ALA A 326 16.41 -44.61 26.47
C ALA A 326 17.84 -44.93 25.96
N GLY A 327 18.76 -43.98 26.10
CA GLY A 327 20.11 -43.98 25.51
C GLY A 327 20.19 -43.36 24.10
N GLU A 328 19.06 -43.03 23.46
CA GLU A 328 19.07 -42.45 22.11
C GLU A 328 19.46 -40.97 22.15
N LYS A 329 20.36 -40.56 21.25
CA LYS A 329 20.76 -39.15 21.13
C LYS A 329 19.73 -38.36 20.35
N ILE A 330 19.29 -37.26 20.93
CA ILE A 330 18.36 -36.31 20.33
C ILE A 330 18.95 -34.91 20.36
N TYR A 331 18.50 -34.08 19.42
CA TYR A 331 19.09 -32.77 19.17
C TYR A 331 18.03 -31.67 19.22
N PHE A 332 18.22 -30.71 20.13
CA PHE A 332 17.46 -29.47 20.20
C PHE A 332 18.14 -28.41 19.33
N ASN A 333 17.44 -27.92 18.31
CA ASN A 333 18.04 -27.07 17.29
C ASN A 333 17.76 -25.59 17.57
N LEU A 334 18.76 -24.88 18.12
CA LEU A 334 18.74 -23.43 18.26
C LEU A 334 19.10 -22.73 16.93
N PRO A 335 18.85 -21.41 16.79
CA PRO A 335 19.13 -20.68 15.54
C PRO A 335 20.59 -20.82 15.05
N ARG A 336 21.57 -20.85 15.98
CA ARG A 336 23.01 -20.86 15.67
C ARG A 336 23.70 -22.21 15.89
N ASN A 337 23.14 -23.10 16.70
CA ASN A 337 23.79 -24.33 17.16
C ASN A 337 22.75 -25.42 17.48
N SER A 338 23.19 -26.68 17.45
CA SER A 338 22.37 -27.81 17.93
C SER A 338 22.89 -28.25 19.29
N ILE A 339 21.99 -28.46 20.24
CA ILE A 339 22.28 -29.02 21.54
C ILE A 339 22.06 -30.52 21.45
N GLU A 340 23.12 -31.30 21.66
CA GLU A 340 23.05 -32.75 21.68
C GLU A 340 22.74 -33.22 23.10
N VAL A 341 21.71 -34.04 23.27
CA VAL A 341 21.40 -34.69 24.55
C VAL A 341 21.09 -36.17 24.33
N GLU A 342 21.28 -36.98 25.36
CA GLU A 342 20.90 -38.39 25.42
C GLU A 342 19.55 -38.49 26.14
N PHE A 343 18.55 -39.07 25.50
CA PHE A 343 17.24 -39.31 26.09
C PHE A 343 17.37 -40.45 27.10
N LEU A 344 16.97 -40.23 28.36
CA LEU A 344 17.11 -41.22 29.43
C LEU A 344 15.81 -41.98 29.73
N GLY A 345 14.70 -41.59 29.10
CA GLY A 345 13.37 -42.15 29.35
C GLY A 345 12.39 -41.13 29.89
N GLU A 346 11.13 -41.55 29.99
CA GLU A 346 10.08 -40.80 30.68
C GLU A 346 10.41 -40.70 32.18
N CYS A 347 10.02 -39.61 32.81
CA CYS A 347 10.23 -39.42 34.23
C CYS A 347 9.27 -40.34 35.03
N PRO A 348 9.78 -41.25 35.88
CA PRO A 348 8.92 -42.18 36.63
C PRO A 348 7.94 -41.49 37.57
N GLU A 349 8.25 -40.25 37.98
CA GLU A 349 7.47 -39.46 38.92
C GLU A 349 6.48 -38.51 38.20
N ASN A 350 6.60 -38.33 36.88
CA ASN A 350 5.74 -37.43 36.09
C ASN A 350 5.77 -37.79 34.60
N GLU A 351 4.71 -38.44 34.09
CA GLU A 351 4.59 -38.90 32.70
C GLU A 351 4.61 -37.79 31.64
N ASN A 352 4.42 -36.52 32.05
CA ASN A 352 4.53 -35.35 31.19
C ASN A 352 5.95 -34.76 31.14
N LYS A 353 6.93 -35.42 31.77
CA LYS A 353 8.33 -35.03 31.74
C LYS A 353 9.22 -36.16 31.27
N VAL A 354 10.35 -35.78 30.70
CA VAL A 354 11.37 -36.70 30.22
C VAL A 354 12.72 -36.32 30.79
N TRP A 355 13.54 -37.32 31.06
CA TRP A 355 14.92 -37.12 31.42
C TRP A 355 15.77 -37.05 30.17
N VAL A 356 16.63 -36.05 30.10
CA VAL A 356 17.71 -35.99 29.12
C VAL A 356 19.04 -35.71 29.81
N GLN A 357 20.13 -36.15 29.20
CA GLN A 357 21.48 -36.00 29.72
C GLN A 357 22.37 -35.31 28.70
N GLY A 358 23.32 -34.48 29.13
CA GLY A 358 24.36 -33.98 28.23
C GLY A 358 25.21 -35.13 27.67
N VAL A 359 25.78 -34.94 26.48
CA VAL A 359 26.64 -35.95 25.83
C VAL A 359 28.12 -35.59 25.96
N GLY A 360 29.00 -36.59 26.06
CA GLY A 360 30.46 -36.40 26.12
C GLY A 360 30.96 -35.96 27.49
N SER A 361 31.72 -34.87 27.56
CA SER A 361 32.25 -34.28 28.82
C SER A 361 31.18 -33.70 29.75
N HIS A 362 29.91 -33.78 29.36
CA HIS A 362 28.78 -33.18 30.06
C HIS A 362 27.75 -34.21 30.54
N LYS A 363 28.13 -35.50 30.63
CA LYS A 363 27.24 -36.58 31.11
C LYS A 363 26.71 -36.33 32.52
N ASP A 364 27.41 -35.58 33.37
CA ASP A 364 26.93 -35.33 34.74
C ASP A 364 25.71 -34.39 34.81
N ILE A 365 25.34 -33.76 33.69
CA ILE A 365 24.22 -32.84 33.59
C ILE A 365 22.98 -33.60 33.14
N LYS A 366 22.10 -33.90 34.10
CA LYS A 366 20.74 -34.38 33.83
C LYS A 366 19.76 -33.22 33.85
N LEU A 367 18.90 -33.15 32.85
CA LEU A 367 17.87 -32.13 32.69
C LEU A 367 16.52 -32.80 32.59
N LEU A 368 15.55 -32.20 33.27
CA LEU A 368 14.16 -32.62 33.21
C LEU A 368 13.41 -31.67 32.27
N LEU A 369 12.88 -32.19 31.18
CA LEU A 369 12.18 -31.43 30.14
C LEU A 369 10.72 -31.87 30.03
N PRO A 370 9.80 -31.02 29.54
CA PRO A 370 8.47 -31.46 29.17
C PRO A 370 8.50 -32.52 28.08
N ARG A 371 7.53 -33.43 28.10
CA ARG A 371 7.33 -34.45 27.07
C ARG A 371 7.18 -33.81 25.68
N SER A 372 6.42 -32.73 25.58
CA SER A 372 6.21 -31.91 24.37
C SER A 372 7.50 -31.34 23.77
N SER A 373 8.55 -31.19 24.58
CA SER A 373 9.86 -30.72 24.09
C SER A 373 10.54 -31.76 23.22
N VAL A 374 10.24 -33.06 23.40
CA VAL A 374 10.76 -34.12 22.53
C VAL A 374 10.23 -33.98 21.10
N ASP A 375 9.03 -33.45 20.91
CA ASP A 375 8.47 -33.14 19.59
C ASP A 375 9.23 -32.02 18.88
N LEU A 376 9.94 -31.18 19.64
CA LEU A 376 10.82 -30.13 19.12
C LEU A 376 12.25 -30.65 18.86
N ALA A 377 12.58 -31.86 19.33
CA ALA A 377 13.87 -32.49 19.14
C ALA A 377 13.91 -33.32 17.84
N THR A 378 15.13 -33.64 17.41
CA THR A 378 15.39 -34.38 16.16
C THR A 378 16.41 -35.48 16.38
N LYS A 379 16.40 -36.56 15.58
CA LYS A 379 17.42 -37.64 15.66
C LYS A 379 18.80 -37.23 15.13
N LYS A 380 18.91 -36.11 14.41
CA LYS A 380 20.17 -35.62 13.83
C LYS A 380 20.30 -34.12 14.03
N PRO A 381 21.51 -33.60 14.33
CA PRO A 381 21.71 -32.18 14.54
C PRO A 381 21.49 -31.42 13.22
N ARG A 382 20.67 -30.36 13.25
CA ARG A 382 20.44 -29.50 12.08
C ARG A 382 21.48 -28.39 11.93
N LYS A 383 22.31 -28.14 12.94
CA LYS A 383 23.39 -27.13 12.99
C LYS A 383 24.63 -27.75 13.62
N LYS A 384 25.76 -27.02 13.65
CA LYS A 384 26.96 -27.49 14.34
C LYS A 384 26.64 -27.71 15.82
N VAL A 385 26.98 -28.89 16.33
CA VAL A 385 26.95 -29.17 17.76
C VAL A 385 28.15 -28.46 18.37
N ASP A 386 27.90 -27.50 19.25
CA ASP A 386 28.98 -26.83 19.96
C ASP A 386 29.57 -27.81 20.97
N LYS A 387 30.78 -28.30 20.68
CA LYS A 387 31.50 -29.26 21.52
C LYS A 387 32.23 -28.59 22.69
N LYS A 388 32.31 -27.25 22.72
CA LYS A 388 33.08 -26.49 23.72
C LYS A 388 32.20 -25.69 24.68
N ALA A 389 30.94 -25.41 24.33
CA ALA A 389 30.01 -24.73 25.21
C ALA A 389 29.33 -25.70 26.20
N ASN A 390 29.20 -25.26 27.45
CA ASN A 390 28.44 -25.96 28.47
C ASN A 390 26.97 -26.08 27.99
N GLN A 391 26.57 -27.25 27.49
CA GLN A 391 25.25 -27.47 26.86
C GLN A 391 24.09 -27.11 27.80
N ALA A 392 24.28 -27.25 29.11
CA ALA A 392 23.36 -26.76 30.15
C ALA A 392 23.13 -25.24 30.11
N ARG A 393 24.18 -24.45 29.86
CA ARG A 393 24.09 -22.99 29.72
C ARG A 393 23.35 -22.60 28.45
N LEU A 394 23.48 -23.38 27.37
CA LEU A 394 22.72 -23.15 26.12
C LEU A 394 21.24 -23.48 26.29
N ILE A 395 20.90 -24.54 27.04
CA ILE A 395 19.51 -24.85 27.40
C ILE A 395 18.95 -23.78 28.35
N SER A 396 19.74 -23.30 29.32
CA SER A 396 19.37 -22.20 30.21
C SER A 396 19.21 -20.85 29.48
N GLN A 397 20.02 -20.59 28.45
CA GLN A 397 19.85 -19.44 27.56
C GLN A 397 18.58 -19.56 26.72
N TRP A 398 18.28 -20.75 26.21
CA TRP A 398 17.02 -21.01 25.51
C TRP A 398 15.80 -20.83 26.43
N GLN A 399 15.89 -21.30 27.68
CA GLN A 399 14.88 -21.11 28.73
C GLN A 399 14.62 -19.64 29.10
N THR A 400 15.63 -18.76 28.97
CA THR A 400 15.55 -17.34 29.38
C THR A 400 15.31 -16.36 28.23
N SER A 401 15.43 -16.82 26.99
CA SER A 401 15.35 -15.97 25.81
C SER A 401 13.90 -15.69 25.37
N SER A 402 13.49 -14.43 25.41
CA SER A 402 12.17 -13.93 24.96
C SER A 402 12.04 -14.02 23.43
N HIS A 403 11.58 -15.15 22.92
CA HIS A 403 11.43 -15.38 21.47
C HIS A 403 10.02 -15.07 20.95
N THR A 404 9.96 -14.57 19.72
CA THR A 404 8.78 -14.26 18.91
C THR A 404 7.99 -15.55 18.55
N PHE A 405 6.65 -15.47 18.39
CA PHE A 405 5.79 -16.68 18.18
C PHE A 405 5.71 -16.89 16.70
N ILE A 406 6.39 -17.89 16.19
CA ILE A 406 6.09 -18.39 14.86
C ILE A 406 5.35 -19.70 15.10
N PRO A 407 4.07 -19.82 14.71
CA PRO A 407 3.35 -21.08 14.80
C PRO A 407 4.17 -22.21 14.16
N SER A 408 4.31 -23.35 14.83
CA SER A 408 5.19 -24.45 14.40
C SER A 408 4.81 -25.08 13.05
N HIS A 409 3.58 -24.87 12.60
CA HIS A 409 3.09 -25.28 11.29
C HIS A 409 3.45 -24.29 10.15
N LEU A 410 3.95 -23.11 10.49
CA LEU A 410 4.43 -22.11 9.53
C LEU A 410 5.96 -22.18 9.43
N SER A 411 6.44 -22.22 8.20
CA SER A 411 7.86 -22.06 7.90
C SER A 411 8.04 -21.03 6.80
N PHE A 412 9.18 -20.35 6.82
CA PHE A 412 9.57 -19.41 5.78
C PHE A 412 10.70 -20.06 5.00
N SER A 413 10.40 -20.49 3.78
CA SER A 413 11.36 -21.18 2.92
C SER A 413 11.63 -20.38 1.67
N ALA A 414 12.88 -20.45 1.20
CA ALA A 414 13.21 -19.97 -0.13
C ALA A 414 12.34 -20.72 -1.16
N LEU A 415 11.77 -19.98 -2.10
CA LEU A 415 11.13 -20.54 -3.27
C LEU A 415 12.21 -21.10 -4.21
N ASP A 416 11.81 -22.02 -5.09
CA ASP A 416 12.63 -22.47 -6.23
C ASP A 416 12.84 -21.35 -7.27
N ARG A 417 12.30 -20.16 -7.00
CA ARG A 417 12.39 -18.94 -7.82
C ARG A 417 13.00 -17.80 -7.02
N SER A 418 13.84 -17.01 -7.67
CA SER A 418 14.32 -15.74 -7.10
C SER A 418 13.19 -14.73 -7.01
N ILE A 419 13.10 -13.97 -5.91
CA ILE A 419 12.13 -12.89 -5.78
C ILE A 419 12.84 -11.56 -5.92
N TYR A 420 12.37 -10.74 -6.86
CA TYR A 420 12.83 -9.39 -7.09
C TYR A 420 11.73 -8.40 -6.74
N TYR A 421 12.05 -7.48 -5.84
CA TYR A 421 11.12 -6.44 -5.39
C TYR A 421 11.52 -5.07 -5.94
N LEU A 422 10.72 -4.52 -6.85
CA LEU A 422 10.97 -3.23 -7.49
C LEU A 422 10.15 -2.13 -6.78
N THR A 423 10.84 -1.29 -6.00
CA THR A 423 10.23 -0.25 -5.17
C THR A 423 11.23 0.88 -4.81
N ARG A 424 10.74 2.03 -4.33
CA ARG A 424 11.63 3.12 -3.85
C ARG A 424 12.27 2.76 -2.51
N LYS A 425 13.54 3.12 -2.32
CA LYS A 425 14.31 2.84 -1.08
C LYS A 425 13.60 3.34 0.18
N ASN A 426 13.18 4.60 0.18
CA ASN A 426 12.55 5.22 1.35
C ASN A 426 11.24 4.52 1.70
N LYS A 427 10.41 4.21 0.69
CA LYS A 427 9.15 3.47 0.86
C LYS A 427 9.38 2.08 1.45
N PHE A 428 10.41 1.36 0.97
CA PHE A 428 10.78 0.04 1.47
C PHE A 428 11.21 0.09 2.94
N GLU A 429 12.15 0.97 3.29
CA GLU A 429 12.69 1.05 4.66
C GLU A 429 11.62 1.46 5.68
N GLU A 430 10.75 2.42 5.31
CA GLU A 430 9.61 2.82 6.14
C GLU A 430 8.67 1.63 6.36
N SER A 431 8.23 0.97 5.30
CA SER A 431 7.30 -0.16 5.38
C SER A 431 7.88 -1.33 6.18
N ARG A 432 9.18 -1.62 6.00
CA ARG A 432 9.90 -2.69 6.70
C ARG A 432 9.98 -2.46 8.20
N LYS A 433 10.11 -1.21 8.64
CA LYS A 433 10.22 -0.86 10.07
C LYS A 433 8.92 -1.10 10.82
N HIS A 434 7.79 -0.82 10.18
CA HIS A 434 6.47 -0.84 10.83
C HIS A 434 5.75 -2.19 10.76
N LEU A 435 6.05 -3.03 9.76
CA LEU A 435 5.46 -4.37 9.66
C LEU A 435 6.11 -5.33 10.67
N LYS A 436 5.34 -5.77 11.67
CA LYS A 436 5.77 -6.75 12.70
C LYS A 436 4.92 -8.03 12.68
N PRO A 437 5.11 -8.95 11.71
CA PRO A 437 4.43 -10.24 11.73
C PRO A 437 4.77 -10.98 13.02
N PHE A 438 3.74 -11.42 13.74
CA PHE A 438 3.83 -12.08 15.04
C PHE A 438 4.67 -11.32 16.11
N GLY A 439 4.79 -9.99 15.95
CA GLY A 439 5.58 -9.12 16.83
C GLY A 439 7.08 -9.17 16.58
N ALA A 440 7.51 -9.69 15.43
CA ALA A 440 8.92 -9.82 15.03
C ALA A 440 9.27 -8.93 13.84
N ASP A 441 10.56 -8.61 13.67
CA ASP A 441 11.03 -7.85 12.53
C ASP A 441 10.93 -8.66 11.23
N LEU A 442 10.65 -8.00 10.09
CA LEU A 442 10.64 -8.67 8.79
C LEU A 442 11.95 -9.42 8.47
N SER A 443 13.09 -8.95 9.00
CA SER A 443 14.40 -9.60 8.83
C SER A 443 14.54 -10.94 9.54
N GLU A 444 13.64 -11.27 10.48
CA GLU A 444 13.57 -12.62 11.08
C GLU A 444 12.96 -13.64 10.11
N PHE A 445 12.19 -13.18 9.13
CA PHE A 445 11.46 -14.02 8.18
C PHE A 445 12.09 -14.03 6.79
N ILE A 446 12.63 -12.90 6.34
CA ILE A 446 13.12 -12.68 4.98
C ILE A 446 14.49 -12.01 5.02
N ASN A 447 15.42 -12.50 4.22
CA ASN A 447 16.70 -11.85 3.98
C ASN A 447 16.60 -10.91 2.77
N PHE A 448 16.33 -9.63 3.04
CA PHE A 448 16.32 -8.59 2.01
C PHE A 448 17.75 -8.16 1.66
N ARG A 449 18.07 -8.13 0.37
CA ARG A 449 19.33 -7.59 -0.16
C ARG A 449 19.03 -6.39 -1.03
N TYR A 450 19.46 -5.22 -0.61
CA TYR A 450 19.25 -4.02 -1.39
C TYR A 450 20.32 -3.93 -2.49
N ARG A 451 19.90 -3.70 -3.74
CA ARG A 451 20.79 -3.53 -4.89
C ARG A 451 20.73 -2.07 -5.32
N GLY A 452 21.73 -1.29 -4.90
CA GLY A 452 21.93 0.11 -5.30
C GLY A 452 23.01 0.27 -6.37
N GLU A 453 23.22 1.49 -6.85
CA GLU A 453 24.28 1.84 -7.81
C GLU A 453 25.69 1.62 -7.25
N ASP A 454 25.88 1.83 -5.96
CA ASP A 454 27.11 1.46 -5.27
C ASP A 454 27.03 -0.02 -4.90
N ASN A 455 27.71 -0.85 -5.70
CA ASN A 455 27.93 -2.28 -5.48
C ASN A 455 28.72 -2.53 -4.18
N HIS A 456 28.17 -2.15 -3.03
CA HIS A 456 28.60 -2.73 -1.78
C HIS A 456 28.17 -4.20 -1.80
N LYS A 457 29.17 -5.07 -1.88
CA LYS A 457 29.00 -6.50 -1.62
C LYS A 457 28.52 -6.63 -0.18
N ASP A 458 27.20 -6.61 0.01
CA ASP A 458 26.63 -7.08 1.28
C ASP A 458 27.19 -8.47 1.53
N ASP A 459 27.81 -8.64 2.69
CA ASP A 459 28.41 -9.90 3.11
C ASP A 459 27.39 -11.02 2.93
N PRO A 460 27.80 -12.19 2.40
CA PRO A 460 26.90 -13.32 2.23
C PRO A 460 26.47 -13.83 3.61
N VAL A 461 25.39 -13.26 4.13
CA VAL A 461 24.73 -13.79 5.31
C VAL A 461 24.20 -15.16 4.91
N THR A 462 24.84 -16.19 5.46
CA THR A 462 24.47 -17.60 5.35
C THR A 462 23.19 -17.88 6.15
N SER A 463 22.13 -17.10 5.93
CA SER A 463 20.82 -17.36 6.50
C SER A 463 20.10 -18.42 5.67
N ARG A 464 19.33 -19.28 6.34
CA ARG A 464 18.41 -20.24 5.71
C ARG A 464 17.09 -19.59 5.28
N LEU A 465 16.97 -18.27 5.47
CA LEU A 465 15.76 -17.51 5.19
C LEU A 465 15.61 -17.31 3.68
N PRO A 466 14.36 -17.18 3.18
CA PRO A 466 14.10 -16.75 1.82
C PRO A 466 14.82 -15.45 1.50
N LYS A 467 15.40 -15.36 0.30
CA LYS A 467 16.13 -14.19 -0.16
C LYS A 467 15.26 -13.38 -1.11
N VAL A 468 15.24 -12.06 -0.91
CA VAL A 468 14.55 -11.11 -1.78
C VAL A 468 15.55 -10.03 -2.15
N ASP A 469 15.83 -9.85 -3.45
CA ASP A 469 16.63 -8.73 -3.92
C ASP A 469 15.72 -7.53 -4.19
N VAL A 470 16.02 -6.39 -3.56
CA VAL A 470 15.25 -5.16 -3.67
C VAL A 470 15.96 -4.20 -4.61
N TYR A 471 15.25 -3.71 -5.62
CA TYR A 471 15.74 -2.79 -6.64
C TYR A 471 14.94 -1.49 -6.58
N SER A 472 15.65 -0.36 -6.64
CA SER A 472 15.05 0.97 -6.83
C SER A 472 15.21 1.52 -8.25
N SER A 473 15.95 0.79 -9.10
CA SER A 473 16.15 1.11 -10.51
C SER A 473 15.58 0.01 -11.40
N ALA A 474 14.67 0.40 -12.30
CA ALA A 474 14.12 -0.49 -13.31
C ALA A 474 15.22 -1.02 -14.26
N ASP A 475 16.24 -0.22 -14.54
CA ASP A 475 17.36 -0.60 -15.42
C ASP A 475 18.19 -1.73 -14.81
N GLN A 476 18.57 -1.59 -13.54
CA GLN A 476 19.38 -2.59 -12.85
C GLN A 476 18.68 -3.94 -12.75
N LEU A 477 17.36 -3.91 -12.52
CA LEU A 477 16.57 -5.13 -12.53
C LEU A 477 16.54 -5.77 -13.92
N ARG A 478 16.42 -4.97 -14.99
CA ARG A 478 16.48 -5.47 -16.37
C ARG A 478 17.85 -6.09 -16.69
N GLU A 479 18.94 -5.41 -16.37
CA GLU A 479 20.30 -5.93 -16.53
C GLU A 479 20.46 -7.27 -15.80
N GLN A 480 19.98 -7.36 -14.55
CA GLN A 480 20.01 -8.60 -13.78
C GLN A 480 19.20 -9.73 -14.45
N LEU A 481 18.02 -9.44 -15.00
CA LEU A 481 17.17 -10.41 -15.70
C LEU A 481 17.76 -10.87 -17.03
N GLU A 482 18.48 -9.99 -17.73
CA GLU A 482 19.21 -10.33 -18.95
C GLU A 482 20.45 -11.18 -18.68
N GLU A 483 21.14 -10.96 -17.55
CA GLU A 483 22.42 -11.61 -17.25
C GLU A 483 22.31 -12.98 -16.54
N LYS A 484 21.31 -13.20 -15.66
CA LYS A 484 21.42 -14.29 -14.67
C LYS A 484 20.23 -15.22 -14.55
N ASP A 485 19.03 -14.68 -14.32
CA ASP A 485 17.98 -15.50 -13.71
C ASP A 485 16.62 -15.31 -14.37
N LYS A 486 16.26 -16.25 -15.25
CA LYS A 486 14.96 -16.26 -15.94
C LYS A 486 13.86 -16.93 -15.12
N ASN A 487 14.18 -17.60 -14.00
CA ASN A 487 13.21 -18.26 -13.12
C ASN A 487 12.98 -17.45 -11.85
N CYS A 488 12.21 -16.37 -11.98
CA CYS A 488 12.04 -15.39 -10.93
C CYS A 488 10.61 -14.84 -10.86
N ILE A 489 10.32 -14.22 -9.73
CA ILE A 489 9.08 -13.50 -9.46
C ILE A 489 9.45 -12.03 -9.28
N VAL A 490 8.91 -11.17 -10.13
CA VAL A 490 9.05 -9.72 -10.02
C VAL A 490 7.79 -9.16 -9.39
N VAL A 491 7.91 -8.55 -8.21
CA VAL A 491 6.84 -7.82 -7.54
C VAL A 491 7.16 -6.34 -7.60
N SER A 492 6.20 -5.51 -8.00
CA SER A 492 6.36 -4.05 -7.92
C SER A 492 5.11 -3.40 -7.33
N ASP A 493 5.31 -2.58 -6.31
CA ASP A 493 4.31 -1.75 -5.66
C ASP A 493 4.46 -0.26 -6.02
N ASP A 494 5.34 0.06 -6.98
CA ASP A 494 5.58 1.40 -7.50
C ASP A 494 5.19 1.44 -8.99
N PRO A 495 4.05 2.07 -9.33
CA PRO A 495 3.56 2.11 -10.70
C PRO A 495 4.50 2.79 -11.70
N HIS A 496 5.27 3.78 -11.25
CA HIS A 496 6.21 4.52 -12.09
C HIS A 496 7.42 3.64 -12.43
N LEU A 497 8.02 2.98 -11.45
CA LEU A 497 9.12 2.04 -11.68
C LEU A 497 8.67 0.85 -12.53
N ALA A 498 7.49 0.30 -12.27
CA ALA A 498 6.91 -0.79 -13.08
C ALA A 498 6.67 -0.36 -14.54
N ASN A 499 6.17 0.87 -14.77
CA ASN A 499 5.99 1.38 -16.13
C ASN A 499 7.32 1.58 -16.86
N ASN A 500 8.33 2.13 -16.18
CA ASN A 500 9.68 2.30 -16.75
C ASN A 500 10.35 0.95 -17.02
N PHE A 501 10.11 -0.03 -16.15
CA PHE A 501 10.55 -1.40 -16.38
C PHE A 501 9.91 -1.96 -17.66
N LEU A 502 8.59 -1.77 -17.85
CA LEU A 502 7.89 -2.23 -19.05
C LEU A 502 8.29 -1.47 -20.33
N SER A 503 8.39 -0.14 -20.29
CA SER A 503 8.58 0.70 -21.50
C SER A 503 9.78 0.28 -22.32
N ASP A 504 10.83 -0.16 -21.64
CA ASP A 504 12.10 -0.49 -22.25
C ASP A 504 12.40 -2.01 -22.19
N LEU A 505 11.43 -2.82 -21.74
CA LEU A 505 11.51 -4.27 -21.78
C LEU A 505 11.33 -4.72 -23.23
N SER A 506 12.37 -5.32 -23.82
CA SER A 506 12.28 -5.91 -25.16
C SER A 506 11.23 -7.03 -25.19
N ASP A 507 10.47 -7.14 -26.28
CA ASP A 507 9.40 -8.14 -26.44
C ASP A 507 9.87 -9.60 -26.25
N GLY A 508 11.20 -9.84 -26.27
CA GLY A 508 11.83 -11.14 -26.06
C GLY A 508 12.04 -11.57 -24.60
N LEU A 509 11.86 -10.70 -23.60
CA LEU A 509 11.95 -11.07 -22.17
C LEU A 509 10.69 -11.77 -21.63
N GLY A 510 9.74 -12.12 -22.51
CA GLY A 510 8.56 -12.95 -22.21
C GLY A 510 8.82 -14.46 -22.14
N ASP A 511 10.05 -14.87 -21.83
CA ASP A 511 10.46 -16.26 -21.68
C ASP A 511 9.62 -16.98 -20.60
N GLN A 512 9.44 -18.29 -20.72
CA GLN A 512 8.39 -19.05 -20.02
C GLN A 512 8.44 -19.05 -18.47
N ASN A 513 9.45 -18.43 -17.84
CA ASN A 513 9.82 -18.62 -16.44
C ASN A 513 9.81 -17.35 -15.56
N ILE A 514 9.53 -16.15 -16.11
CA ILE A 514 9.40 -14.91 -15.31
C ILE A 514 7.93 -14.68 -14.99
N GLN A 515 7.59 -14.58 -13.70
CA GLN A 515 6.27 -14.15 -13.23
C GLN A 515 6.32 -12.69 -12.75
N MET A 516 5.34 -11.89 -13.14
CA MET A 516 5.26 -10.45 -12.84
C MET A 516 3.96 -10.13 -12.12
N PHE A 517 4.06 -9.53 -10.93
CA PHE A 517 2.97 -9.00 -10.13
C PHE A 517 3.14 -7.50 -9.96
N PHE A 518 2.42 -6.73 -10.77
CA PHE A 518 2.45 -5.27 -10.69
C PHE A 518 1.19 -4.76 -10.01
N LEU A 519 1.40 -3.96 -8.97
CA LEU A 519 0.34 -3.34 -8.18
C LEU A 519 0.18 -1.90 -8.66
N SER A 520 -1.05 -1.57 -9.04
CA SER A 520 -1.40 -0.28 -9.66
C SER A 520 -2.74 0.21 -9.11
N SER A 521 -3.17 1.39 -9.56
CA SER A 521 -4.51 1.93 -9.31
C SER A 521 -5.10 2.46 -10.62
N ILE A 522 -6.40 2.77 -10.64
CA ILE A 522 -7.10 3.24 -11.86
C ILE A 522 -6.45 4.50 -12.45
N GLU A 523 -5.87 5.34 -11.59
CA GLU A 523 -5.28 6.63 -11.95
C GLU A 523 -3.98 6.49 -12.75
N GLU A 524 -3.28 5.36 -12.60
CA GLU A 524 -1.93 5.13 -13.18
C GLU A 524 -2.01 4.62 -14.62
N ARG A 525 -2.59 5.45 -15.51
CA ARG A 525 -2.87 5.09 -16.91
C ARG A 525 -1.66 4.63 -17.70
N ALA A 526 -0.49 5.23 -17.48
CA ALA A 526 0.72 4.86 -18.20
C ALA A 526 1.03 3.36 -18.03
N LEU A 527 1.11 2.89 -16.78
CA LEU A 527 1.29 1.48 -16.47
C LEU A 527 0.12 0.64 -16.98
N ASN A 528 -1.11 1.05 -16.69
CA ASN A 528 -2.30 0.26 -17.02
C ASN A 528 -2.44 0.05 -18.54
N ASN A 529 -2.18 1.08 -19.35
CA ASN A 529 -2.22 1.02 -20.81
C ASN A 529 -1.06 0.16 -21.36
N ASN A 530 0.15 0.36 -20.84
CA ASN A 530 1.33 -0.40 -21.26
C ASN A 530 1.18 -1.89 -20.92
N ALA A 531 0.66 -2.22 -19.74
CA ALA A 531 0.35 -3.58 -19.32
C ALA A 531 -0.81 -4.20 -20.14
N SER A 532 -1.86 -3.44 -20.43
CA SER A 532 -2.97 -3.89 -21.30
C SER A 532 -2.50 -4.32 -22.69
N GLY A 533 -1.47 -3.64 -23.22
CA GLY A 533 -0.85 -4.00 -24.50
C GLY A 533 0.11 -5.19 -24.46
N ARG A 534 0.34 -5.79 -23.28
CA ARG A 534 1.37 -6.83 -23.05
C ARG A 534 0.81 -8.10 -22.37
N ASP A 535 -0.46 -8.43 -22.63
CA ASP A 535 -1.15 -9.65 -22.13
C ASP A 535 -1.12 -9.83 -20.60
N PHE A 536 -1.23 -8.74 -19.83
CA PHE A 536 -1.43 -8.84 -18.39
C PHE A 536 -2.85 -9.30 -18.04
N ALA A 537 -2.97 -10.20 -17.06
CA ALA A 537 -4.23 -10.48 -16.40
C ALA A 537 -4.58 -9.29 -15.49
N GLU A 538 -5.51 -8.46 -15.93
CA GLU A 538 -5.99 -7.29 -15.19
C GLU A 538 -7.06 -7.71 -14.16
N VAL A 539 -6.78 -7.45 -12.88
CA VAL A 539 -7.65 -7.80 -11.76
C VAL A 539 -8.00 -6.55 -10.97
N TYR A 540 -9.29 -6.25 -10.82
CA TYR A 540 -9.80 -5.05 -10.18
C TYR A 540 -10.53 -5.37 -8.88
N PHE A 541 -9.88 -5.04 -7.75
CA PHE A 541 -10.34 -5.36 -6.40
C PHE A 541 -11.36 -4.40 -5.77
N PRO A 542 -11.36 -3.06 -6.02
CA PRO A 542 -12.29 -2.14 -5.37
C PRO A 542 -13.78 -2.50 -5.51
N SER A 543 -14.21 -3.01 -6.66
CA SER A 543 -15.59 -3.50 -6.86
C SER A 543 -15.89 -4.70 -5.96
N GLN A 544 -14.96 -5.63 -5.86
CA GLN A 544 -15.15 -6.88 -5.13
C GLN A 544 -15.31 -6.66 -3.62
N ILE A 545 -14.67 -5.61 -3.11
CA ILE A 545 -14.70 -5.24 -1.69
C ILE A 545 -16.01 -4.52 -1.34
N ARG A 546 -16.62 -3.77 -2.26
CA ARG A 546 -17.94 -3.11 -2.08
C ARG A 546 -19.02 -4.13 -1.74
N ASP A 547 -18.95 -5.32 -2.33
CA ASP A 547 -19.91 -6.42 -2.10
C ASP A 547 -19.57 -7.33 -0.91
N LEU A 548 -18.66 -6.89 -0.03
CA LEU A 548 -18.48 -7.43 1.32
C LEU A 548 -19.18 -6.57 2.42
N PRO A 549 -20.47 -6.16 2.33
CA PRO A 549 -21.04 -5.32 3.37
C PRO A 549 -21.27 -6.16 4.64
N ASN A 550 -21.11 -5.52 5.79
CA ASN A 550 -21.47 -5.94 7.16
C ASN A 550 -20.31 -6.39 8.08
N ILE A 551 -19.05 -6.43 7.62
CA ILE A 551 -17.96 -6.63 8.58
C ILE A 551 -17.77 -5.30 9.34
N GLU A 552 -18.19 -5.24 10.60
CA GLU A 552 -17.89 -4.11 11.48
C GLU A 552 -16.38 -3.95 11.58
N HIS A 553 -15.86 -2.90 10.96
CA HIS A 553 -14.43 -2.63 10.94
C HIS A 553 -14.07 -1.74 12.14
N LYS A 554 -13.80 -2.37 13.29
CA LYS A 554 -13.29 -1.66 14.47
C LYS A 554 -11.77 -1.48 14.37
N ILE A 555 -11.32 -0.48 13.61
CA ILE A 555 -9.89 -0.10 13.57
C ILE A 555 -9.57 0.81 14.74
N ASN A 556 -9.22 0.21 15.86
CA ASN A 556 -8.81 0.94 17.05
C ASN A 556 -7.29 1.12 17.14
N TYR A 557 -6.54 0.84 16.07
CA TYR A 557 -5.07 0.89 16.07
C TYR A 557 -4.54 2.04 15.21
N ASP A 558 -3.39 2.58 15.60
CA ASP A 558 -2.68 3.65 14.89
C ASP A 558 -1.39 3.09 14.26
N ASP A 559 -1.54 2.39 13.14
CA ASP A 559 -0.42 1.77 12.44
C ASP A 559 -0.63 1.73 10.91
N PRO A 560 0.42 1.49 10.10
CA PRO A 560 0.29 1.48 8.64
C PRO A 560 -0.64 0.41 8.08
N ILE A 561 -0.78 -0.76 8.73
CA ILE A 561 -1.73 -1.81 8.32
C ILE A 561 -3.15 -1.31 8.60
N SER A 562 -3.41 -0.72 9.77
CA SER A 562 -4.67 -0.05 10.10
C SER A 562 -5.06 0.99 9.07
N SER A 563 -4.11 1.81 8.65
CA SER A 563 -4.34 2.82 7.62
C SER A 563 -4.74 2.16 6.30
N LEU A 564 -4.03 1.11 5.87
CA LEU A 564 -4.35 0.36 4.66
C LEU A 564 -5.73 -0.31 4.73
N GLU A 565 -6.03 -0.99 5.83
CA GLU A 565 -7.33 -1.61 6.11
C GLU A 565 -8.47 -0.60 6.05
N LYS A 566 -8.28 0.57 6.67
CA LYS A 566 -9.25 1.67 6.65
C LYS A 566 -9.51 2.12 5.23
N LYS A 567 -8.47 2.34 4.44
CA LYS A 567 -8.60 2.78 3.04
C LYS A 567 -9.37 1.74 2.22
N VAL A 568 -8.99 0.47 2.33
CA VAL A 568 -9.67 -0.65 1.68
C VAL A 568 -11.16 -0.68 2.04
N PHE A 569 -11.47 -0.54 3.33
CA PHE A 569 -12.84 -0.49 3.82
C PHE A 569 -13.61 0.73 3.32
N MET A 570 -13.02 1.91 3.34
CA MET A 570 -13.72 3.14 2.94
C MET A 570 -14.07 3.17 1.46
N VAL A 571 -13.27 2.53 0.60
CA VAL A 571 -13.60 2.34 -0.83
C VAL A 571 -14.86 1.49 -1.04
N SER A 572 -15.23 0.67 -0.05
CA SER A 572 -16.49 -0.10 -0.06
C SER A 572 -17.74 0.75 0.22
N LYS A 573 -17.58 1.93 0.84
CA LYS A 573 -18.71 2.78 1.24
C LYS A 573 -19.18 3.66 0.07
N PRO A 574 -20.47 4.02 0.01
CA PRO A 574 -20.93 5.05 -0.92
C PRO A 574 -20.33 6.42 -0.52
N ILE A 575 -20.14 7.30 -1.51
CA ILE A 575 -19.69 8.67 -1.32
C ILE A 575 -20.91 9.57 -1.23
N GLU A 576 -21.08 10.33 -0.16
CA GLU A 576 -22.10 11.38 -0.13
C GLU A 576 -21.57 12.61 -0.87
N LYS A 577 -22.19 12.95 -2.00
CA LYS A 577 -21.82 14.11 -2.82
C LYS A 577 -22.90 15.17 -2.70
N HIS A 578 -22.55 16.31 -2.13
CA HIS A 578 -23.44 17.44 -1.96
C HIS A 578 -23.05 18.56 -2.94
N TYR A 579 -23.97 18.91 -3.85
CA TYR A 579 -23.74 19.99 -4.82
C TYR A 579 -24.31 21.28 -4.24
N ILE A 580 -23.44 22.25 -4.00
CA ILE A 580 -23.86 23.57 -3.52
C ILE A 580 -24.36 24.37 -4.71
N GLU A 581 -25.56 24.94 -4.60
CA GLU A 581 -26.15 25.76 -5.65
C GLU A 581 -25.41 27.10 -5.76
N ILE A 582 -24.53 27.17 -6.76
CA ILE A 582 -23.87 28.39 -7.22
C ILE A 582 -24.26 28.64 -8.68
N ASN A 583 -24.49 29.90 -9.04
CA ASN A 583 -24.90 30.27 -10.39
C ASN A 583 -24.18 31.56 -10.76
N SER A 584 -23.59 31.57 -11.94
CA SER A 584 -22.96 32.74 -12.54
C SER A 584 -23.26 32.73 -14.03
N PRO A 585 -24.24 33.54 -14.49
CA PRO A 585 -24.54 33.67 -15.91
C PRO A 585 -23.32 34.09 -16.73
N PHE A 586 -22.44 34.88 -16.11
CA PHE A 586 -21.17 35.30 -16.70
C PHE A 586 -20.23 34.11 -16.93
N PHE A 587 -19.95 33.33 -15.88
CA PHE A 587 -19.08 32.15 -15.99
C PHE A 587 -19.62 31.18 -17.04
N GLU A 588 -20.92 30.89 -17.03
CA GLU A 588 -21.51 29.95 -17.98
C GLU A 588 -21.41 30.45 -19.42
N LYS A 589 -21.67 31.74 -19.65
CA LYS A 589 -21.53 32.35 -20.99
C LYS A 589 -20.07 32.38 -21.44
N PHE A 590 -19.13 32.72 -20.56
CA PHE A 590 -17.70 32.70 -20.87
C PHE A 590 -17.25 31.29 -21.24
N ASN A 591 -17.57 30.31 -20.38
CA ASN A 591 -17.17 28.92 -20.57
C ASN A 591 -17.77 28.35 -21.86
N GLN A 592 -19.05 28.66 -22.16
CA GLN A 592 -19.69 28.29 -23.42
C GLN A 592 -18.96 28.83 -24.64
N ILE A 593 -18.64 30.13 -24.67
CA ILE A 593 -17.94 30.73 -25.84
C ILE A 593 -16.54 30.12 -25.99
N LEU A 594 -15.83 29.93 -24.87
CA LEU A 594 -14.51 29.29 -24.87
C LEU A 594 -14.58 27.85 -25.41
N MET A 595 -15.61 27.07 -25.06
CA MET A 595 -15.82 25.73 -25.63
C MET A 595 -15.99 25.77 -27.15
N GLU A 596 -16.79 26.70 -27.66
CA GLU A 596 -17.03 26.84 -29.10
C GLU A 596 -15.73 27.24 -29.82
N LEU A 597 -14.91 28.12 -29.24
CA LEU A 597 -13.59 28.44 -29.80
C LEU A 597 -12.68 27.21 -29.87
N PHE A 598 -12.66 26.36 -28.83
CA PHE A 598 -11.89 25.11 -28.88
C PHE A 598 -12.41 24.14 -29.96
N LYS A 599 -13.73 24.06 -30.15
CA LYS A 599 -14.32 23.23 -31.20
C LYS A 599 -13.95 23.73 -32.59
N VAL A 600 -14.11 25.03 -32.84
CA VAL A 600 -13.80 25.63 -34.14
C VAL A 600 -12.32 25.50 -34.46
N ARG A 601 -11.42 25.75 -33.48
CA ARG A 601 -9.98 25.56 -33.69
C ARG A 601 -9.61 24.11 -34.04
N ARG A 602 -10.33 23.14 -33.50
CA ARG A 602 -10.10 21.73 -33.84
C ARG A 602 -10.47 21.42 -35.31
N GLU A 603 -11.44 22.15 -35.85
CA GLU A 603 -11.85 22.04 -37.25
C GLU A 603 -10.94 22.84 -38.19
N ASP A 604 -10.42 23.98 -37.71
CA ASP A 604 -9.44 24.83 -38.41
C ASP A 604 -8.42 25.41 -37.42
N GLU A 605 -7.19 24.88 -37.44
CA GLU A 605 -6.11 25.28 -36.53
C GLU A 605 -5.74 26.78 -36.63
N ASN A 606 -6.05 27.43 -37.76
CA ASN A 606 -5.72 28.83 -38.00
C ASN A 606 -6.84 29.80 -37.58
N TYR A 607 -8.04 29.31 -37.28
CA TYR A 607 -9.20 30.18 -37.02
C TYR A 607 -9.07 30.99 -35.73
N VAL A 608 -8.47 30.42 -34.68
CA VAL A 608 -8.24 31.11 -33.41
C VAL A 608 -6.75 31.21 -33.13
N PRO A 609 -6.19 32.42 -32.93
CA PRO A 609 -4.79 32.58 -32.51
C PRO A 609 -4.47 31.79 -31.24
N GLN A 610 -3.29 31.16 -31.22
CA GLN A 610 -2.85 30.32 -30.13
C GLN A 610 -2.58 31.10 -28.85
N GLY A 611 -1.91 32.25 -28.96
CA GLY A 611 -1.75 33.21 -27.87
C GLY A 611 -3.08 33.60 -27.22
N LEU A 612 -4.10 33.92 -28.00
CA LEU A 612 -5.42 34.30 -27.47
C LEU A 612 -6.06 33.19 -26.62
N LEU A 613 -6.13 31.95 -27.13
CA LEU A 613 -6.71 30.86 -26.34
C LEU A 613 -5.95 30.60 -25.05
N TRP A 614 -4.62 30.81 -25.06
CA TRP A 614 -3.80 30.70 -23.86
C TRP A 614 -4.09 31.79 -22.85
N LYS A 615 -4.24 33.03 -23.31
CA LYS A 615 -4.67 34.14 -22.45
C LYS A 615 -6.06 33.90 -21.87
N LEU A 616 -7.01 33.38 -22.66
CA LEU A 616 -8.36 33.05 -22.17
C LEU A 616 -8.33 31.90 -21.15
N HIS A 617 -7.49 30.89 -21.35
CA HIS A 617 -7.27 29.82 -20.37
C HIS A 617 -6.66 30.36 -19.07
N ARG A 618 -5.64 31.22 -19.16
CA ARG A 618 -5.03 31.90 -18.01
C ARG A 618 -6.04 32.80 -17.30
N TYR A 619 -6.86 33.55 -18.04
CA TYR A 619 -7.96 34.37 -17.51
C TYR A 619 -8.91 33.53 -16.66
N LYS A 620 -9.39 32.39 -17.20
CA LYS A 620 -10.24 31.45 -16.46
C LYS A 620 -9.56 30.93 -15.19
N SER A 621 -8.32 30.46 -15.31
CA SER A 621 -7.57 29.90 -14.18
C SER A 621 -7.23 30.93 -13.11
N TYR A 622 -7.06 32.20 -13.49
CA TYR A 622 -6.70 33.29 -12.58
C TYR A 622 -7.90 33.79 -11.78
N PHE A 623 -9.04 34.02 -12.45
CA PHE A 623 -10.21 34.62 -11.81
C PHE A 623 -11.22 33.59 -11.33
N PHE A 624 -11.55 32.58 -12.13
CA PHE A 624 -12.65 31.66 -11.82
C PHE A 624 -12.28 30.54 -10.86
N LYS A 625 -10.99 30.19 -10.75
CA LYS A 625 -10.51 29.20 -9.78
C LYS A 625 -10.13 29.82 -8.42
N LYS A 626 -10.49 31.08 -8.17
CA LYS A 626 -10.32 31.73 -6.86
C LYS A 626 -11.62 31.69 -6.07
N TRP A 627 -11.55 31.22 -4.83
CA TRP A 627 -12.67 31.23 -3.87
C TRP A 627 -12.39 32.14 -2.66
N TYR A 628 -11.25 32.83 -2.68
CA TYR A 628 -10.86 33.87 -1.73
C TYR A 628 -10.35 35.12 -2.50
N PRO A 629 -10.36 36.31 -1.89
CA PRO A 629 -9.90 37.55 -2.53
C PRO A 629 -8.42 37.50 -2.94
N LEU A 630 -8.11 38.12 -4.08
CA LEU A 630 -6.74 38.29 -4.57
C LEU A 630 -5.94 39.25 -3.67
N SER A 631 -4.62 39.02 -3.60
CA SER A 631 -3.70 39.97 -2.97
C SER A 631 -3.58 41.26 -3.78
N SER A 632 -3.02 42.33 -3.20
CA SER A 632 -2.80 43.58 -3.94
C SER A 632 -1.87 43.39 -5.15
N ALA A 633 -0.81 42.58 -5.00
CA ALA A 633 0.12 42.27 -6.09
C ALA A 633 -0.57 41.45 -7.20
N ASP A 634 -1.45 40.52 -6.81
CA ASP A 634 -2.24 39.73 -7.77
C ASP A 634 -3.32 40.54 -8.45
N THR A 635 -3.87 41.55 -7.77
CA THR A 635 -4.83 42.48 -8.38
C THR A 635 -4.17 43.22 -9.56
N GLU A 636 -2.93 43.69 -9.39
CA GLU A 636 -2.17 44.37 -10.45
C GLU A 636 -1.88 43.44 -11.64
N LYS A 637 -1.42 42.21 -11.38
CA LYS A 637 -1.23 41.18 -12.42
C LYS A 637 -2.53 40.88 -13.17
N GLY A 638 -3.64 40.76 -12.43
CA GLY A 638 -4.97 40.55 -13.00
C GLY A 638 -5.41 41.71 -13.91
N LEU A 639 -5.14 42.96 -13.53
CA LEU A 639 -5.43 44.14 -14.37
C LEU A 639 -4.63 44.12 -15.68
N SER A 640 -3.35 43.72 -15.63
CA SER A 640 -2.53 43.53 -16.84
C SER A 640 -3.15 42.47 -17.75
N LEU A 641 -3.48 41.30 -17.19
CA LEU A 641 -4.08 40.19 -17.95
C LEU A 641 -5.41 40.58 -18.61
N ILE A 642 -6.28 41.30 -17.91
CA ILE A 642 -7.56 41.80 -18.48
C ILE A 642 -7.27 42.74 -19.64
N THR A 643 -6.36 43.70 -19.45
CA THR A 643 -6.05 44.72 -20.47
C THR A 643 -5.43 44.09 -21.72
N GLU A 644 -4.50 43.16 -21.55
CA GLU A 644 -3.89 42.40 -22.64
C GLU A 644 -4.92 41.54 -23.40
N THR A 645 -5.83 40.88 -22.66
CA THR A 645 -6.87 40.03 -23.26
C THR A 645 -7.88 40.87 -24.05
N ILE A 646 -8.31 42.01 -23.50
CA ILE A 646 -9.21 42.96 -24.19
C ILE A 646 -8.55 43.49 -25.46
N SER A 647 -7.28 43.93 -25.38
CA SER A 647 -6.55 44.46 -26.53
C SER A 647 -6.48 43.46 -27.69
N GLU A 648 -6.18 42.20 -27.39
CA GLU A 648 -6.11 41.15 -28.42
C GLU A 648 -7.49 40.79 -28.98
N LEU A 649 -8.53 40.72 -28.14
CA LEU A 649 -9.89 40.49 -28.60
C LEU A 649 -10.44 41.65 -29.44
N ASP A 650 -10.06 42.90 -29.13
CA ASP A 650 -10.47 44.09 -29.87
C ASP A 650 -9.91 44.08 -31.30
N ILE A 651 -8.68 43.61 -31.47
CA ILE A 651 -8.05 43.41 -32.80
C ILE A 651 -8.80 42.36 -33.62
N LEU A 652 -9.28 41.30 -32.97
CA LEU A 652 -9.87 40.12 -33.62
C LEU A 652 -11.40 40.16 -33.69
N GLN A 653 -12.06 41.17 -33.12
CA GLN A 653 -13.52 41.16 -32.91
C GLN A 653 -14.33 41.05 -34.21
N ASP A 654 -13.80 41.56 -35.32
CA ASP A 654 -14.46 41.55 -36.63
C ASP A 654 -14.30 40.21 -37.36
N ASP A 655 -13.35 39.36 -36.92
CA ASP A 655 -13.07 38.06 -37.53
C ASP A 655 -14.08 36.98 -37.10
N SER A 656 -14.71 37.13 -35.93
CA SER A 656 -15.63 36.14 -35.38
C SER A 656 -16.60 36.73 -34.37
N VAL A 657 -17.88 36.34 -34.48
CA VAL A 657 -18.91 36.68 -33.49
C VAL A 657 -18.53 36.19 -32.08
N HIS A 658 -17.75 35.11 -31.98
CA HIS A 658 -17.26 34.60 -30.69
C HIS A 658 -16.27 35.58 -30.01
N PHE A 659 -15.36 36.21 -30.78
CA PHE A 659 -14.40 37.19 -30.23
C PHE A 659 -15.11 38.45 -29.79
N LYS A 660 -16.02 38.98 -30.61
CA LYS A 660 -16.87 40.11 -30.23
C LYS A 660 -17.67 39.85 -28.96
N ASN A 661 -18.27 38.66 -28.85
CA ASN A 661 -19.03 38.28 -27.66
C ASN A 661 -18.13 38.17 -26.41
N LEU A 662 -16.91 37.64 -26.53
CA LEU A 662 -15.94 37.60 -25.43
C LEU A 662 -15.46 38.99 -25.02
N LEU A 663 -15.15 39.85 -25.99
CA LEU A 663 -14.73 41.23 -25.74
C LEU A 663 -15.78 41.97 -24.92
N GLN A 664 -17.03 41.94 -25.39
CA GLN A 664 -18.15 42.55 -24.68
C GLN A 664 -18.30 41.97 -23.27
N LEU A 665 -18.24 40.64 -23.15
CA LEU A 665 -18.40 39.94 -21.88
C LEU A 665 -17.31 40.33 -20.87
N ILE A 666 -16.04 40.30 -21.26
CA ILE A 666 -14.90 40.65 -20.39
C ILE A 666 -14.92 42.15 -20.06
N ALA A 667 -15.29 43.02 -21.00
CA ALA A 667 -15.40 44.45 -20.76
C ALA A 667 -16.51 44.78 -19.75
N GLU A 668 -17.66 44.13 -19.83
CA GLU A 668 -18.77 44.28 -18.89
C GLU A 668 -18.39 43.88 -17.46
N MET A 669 -17.55 42.85 -17.29
CA MET A 669 -17.14 42.32 -15.98
C MET A 669 -15.83 42.88 -15.44
N LYS A 670 -15.15 43.78 -16.16
CA LYS A 670 -13.82 44.28 -15.78
C LYS A 670 -13.73 44.78 -14.34
N ALA A 671 -14.79 45.41 -13.83
CA ALA A 671 -14.83 45.95 -12.47
C ALA A 671 -15.14 44.89 -11.39
N SER A 672 -16.03 43.94 -11.68
CA SER A 672 -16.55 42.95 -10.71
C SER A 672 -15.78 41.64 -10.70
N ILE A 673 -14.91 41.38 -11.69
CA ILE A 673 -14.18 40.11 -11.81
C ILE A 673 -13.27 39.80 -10.61
N PHE A 674 -12.76 40.83 -9.92
CA PHE A 674 -11.93 40.66 -8.71
C PHE A 674 -12.74 40.16 -7.50
N ASP A 675 -14.05 40.45 -7.50
CA ASP A 675 -15.00 39.99 -6.47
C ASP A 675 -15.67 38.66 -6.84
N PHE A 676 -15.29 38.04 -7.97
CA PHE A 676 -15.89 36.78 -8.45
C PHE A 676 -15.78 35.64 -7.42
N HIS A 677 -14.77 35.67 -6.55
CA HIS A 677 -14.60 34.72 -5.46
C HIS A 677 -15.82 34.67 -4.52
N GLU A 678 -16.62 35.73 -4.42
CA GLU A 678 -17.87 35.75 -3.66
C GLU A 678 -18.95 34.86 -4.31
N GLU A 679 -19.00 34.78 -5.65
CA GLU A 679 -19.95 33.93 -6.37
C GLU A 679 -19.71 32.43 -6.12
N ARG A 680 -18.49 32.05 -5.71
CA ARG A 680 -18.16 30.67 -5.30
C ARG A 680 -18.78 30.29 -3.95
N LYS A 681 -19.20 31.25 -3.11
CA LYS A 681 -19.85 31.03 -1.80
C LYS A 681 -19.09 30.16 -0.78
N VAL A 682 -17.81 29.83 -1.01
CA VAL A 682 -17.03 28.97 -0.10
C VAL A 682 -16.86 29.64 1.25
N ILE A 683 -16.50 30.94 1.28
CA ILE A 683 -16.28 31.68 2.54
C ILE A 683 -17.56 31.83 3.36
N SER A 684 -18.68 32.18 2.72
CA SER A 684 -19.97 32.25 3.42
C SER A 684 -20.36 30.88 3.97
N PHE A 685 -20.18 29.81 3.19
CA PHE A 685 -20.47 28.45 3.65
C PHE A 685 -19.63 28.04 4.86
N LEU A 686 -18.33 28.33 4.88
CA LEU A 686 -17.47 28.02 6.02
C LEU A 686 -17.92 28.75 7.30
N ARG A 687 -18.35 30.00 7.16
CA ARG A 687 -18.88 30.83 8.27
C ARG A 687 -20.24 30.35 8.77
N ASP A 688 -21.07 29.81 7.88
CA ASP A 688 -22.38 29.28 8.25
C ASP A 688 -22.28 27.90 8.92
N ASN A 689 -21.13 27.22 8.82
CA ASN A 689 -20.93 25.84 9.29
C ASN A 689 -19.74 25.69 10.28
N LEU A 690 -19.65 26.58 11.27
CA LEU A 690 -18.52 26.60 12.23
C LEU A 690 -18.33 25.31 13.04
N GLU A 691 -19.39 24.54 13.26
CA GLU A 691 -19.37 23.27 14.02
C GLU A 691 -18.77 22.10 13.23
N THR A 692 -18.57 22.26 11.91
CA THR A 692 -18.05 21.20 11.04
C THR A 692 -16.62 21.52 10.64
N ASN A 693 -15.74 20.52 10.72
CA ASN A 693 -14.37 20.64 10.23
C ASN A 693 -14.30 20.28 8.74
N PHE A 694 -13.58 21.09 7.97
CA PHE A 694 -13.43 20.95 6.53
C PHE A 694 -11.98 20.76 6.11
N VAL A 695 -11.81 20.06 4.99
CA VAL A 695 -10.58 20.06 4.19
C VAL A 695 -10.93 20.72 2.87
N ILE A 696 -10.20 21.76 2.46
CA ILE A 696 -10.38 22.43 1.17
C ILE A 696 -9.26 21.98 0.24
N LEU A 697 -9.62 21.50 -0.94
CA LEU A 697 -8.65 21.06 -1.93
C LEU A 697 -8.16 22.21 -2.80
N GLU A 698 -6.84 22.32 -2.97
CA GLU A 698 -6.16 23.23 -3.89
C GLU A 698 -5.31 22.47 -4.91
N GLU A 699 -5.09 23.09 -6.09
CA GLU A 699 -4.33 22.49 -7.19
C GLU A 699 -2.85 22.32 -6.85
N ASN A 700 -2.22 23.32 -6.24
CA ASN A 700 -0.77 23.34 -6.01
C ASN A 700 -0.38 23.92 -4.64
N MET A 701 0.90 23.77 -4.29
CA MET A 701 1.42 24.20 -2.99
C MET A 701 1.37 25.72 -2.80
N SER A 702 1.65 26.49 -3.86
CA SER A 702 1.59 27.96 -3.85
C SER A 702 0.19 28.48 -3.44
N ARG A 703 -0.86 27.96 -4.09
CA ARG A 703 -2.26 28.28 -3.76
C ARG A 703 -2.65 27.82 -2.36
N LYS A 704 -2.19 26.64 -1.94
CA LYS A 704 -2.41 26.14 -0.58
C LYS A 704 -1.86 27.12 0.46
N ILE A 705 -0.63 27.61 0.29
CA ILE A 705 0.00 28.55 1.21
C ILE A 705 -0.80 29.86 1.27
N GLU A 706 -1.17 30.41 0.10
CA GLU A 706 -1.93 31.65 0.01
C GLU A 706 -3.31 31.53 0.68
N ALA A 707 -4.06 30.48 0.36
CA ALA A 707 -5.37 30.18 0.93
C ALA A 707 -5.28 29.95 2.45
N SER A 708 -4.25 29.23 2.94
CA SER A 708 -4.04 29.00 4.38
C SER A 708 -3.80 30.33 5.11
N LYS A 709 -2.90 31.18 4.59
CA LYS A 709 -2.65 32.53 5.13
C LYS A 709 -3.89 33.40 5.11
N PHE A 710 -4.79 33.22 4.14
CA PHE A 710 -6.06 33.94 4.10
C PHE A 710 -7.03 33.48 5.20
N LEU A 711 -7.21 32.17 5.37
CA LEU A 711 -8.09 31.61 6.41
C LEU A 711 -7.63 32.04 7.81
N GLU A 712 -6.32 32.00 8.07
CA GLU A 712 -5.72 32.48 9.32
C GLU A 712 -6.03 33.96 9.58
N ARG A 713 -5.81 34.83 8.57
CA ARG A 713 -6.11 36.26 8.65
C ARG A 713 -7.59 36.56 8.87
N LYS A 714 -8.48 35.71 8.37
CA LYS A 714 -9.94 35.83 8.53
C LYS A 714 -10.49 35.08 9.74
N THR A 715 -9.62 34.51 10.58
CA THR A 715 -9.97 33.73 11.78
C THR A 715 -10.98 32.61 11.51
N ILE A 716 -10.82 31.93 10.37
CA ILE A 716 -11.62 30.75 9.98
C ILE A 716 -10.81 29.51 10.32
N PHE A 717 -11.10 28.88 11.48
CA PHE A 717 -10.32 27.75 12.01
C PHE A 717 -10.95 26.37 11.76
N ASN A 718 -12.18 26.33 11.24
CA ASN A 718 -12.88 25.08 10.94
C ASN A 718 -12.49 24.48 9.57
N ALA A 719 -11.44 24.98 8.91
CA ALA A 719 -10.98 24.49 7.63
C ALA A 719 -9.45 24.41 7.56
N GLU A 720 -8.92 23.35 6.94
CA GLU A 720 -7.52 23.25 6.52
C GLU A 720 -7.43 23.13 5.00
N VAL A 721 -6.34 23.62 4.41
CA VAL A 721 -6.12 23.55 2.96
C VAL A 721 -5.10 22.44 2.64
N ARG A 722 -5.41 21.59 1.67
CA ARG A 722 -4.58 20.46 1.24
C ARG A 722 -4.44 20.43 -0.28
N THR A 723 -3.35 19.88 -0.78
CA THR A 723 -3.16 19.61 -2.23
C THR A 723 -3.64 18.21 -2.60
N PHE A 724 -3.77 17.92 -3.90
CA PHE A 724 -4.12 16.59 -4.39
C PHE A 724 -3.15 15.49 -3.92
N SER A 725 -1.85 15.78 -3.88
CA SER A 725 -0.83 14.83 -3.43
C SER A 725 -0.98 14.46 -1.95
N GLU A 726 -1.46 15.38 -1.11
CA GLU A 726 -1.69 15.15 0.32
C GLU A 726 -2.98 14.38 0.62
N ILE A 727 -3.97 14.42 -0.29
CA ILE A 727 -5.24 13.68 -0.13
C ILE A 727 -5.22 12.30 -0.81
N LYS A 728 -4.18 11.98 -1.59
CA LYS A 728 -4.05 10.70 -2.28
C LYS A 728 -3.83 9.59 -1.24
N GLY A 729 -4.78 8.65 -1.18
CA GLY A 729 -4.76 7.56 -0.21
C GLY A 729 -5.12 7.98 1.22
N THR A 730 -5.66 9.17 1.46
CA THR A 730 -6.06 9.62 2.81
C THR A 730 -7.58 9.64 2.94
N PHE A 731 -8.07 9.25 4.12
CA PHE A 731 -9.50 9.30 4.45
C PHE A 731 -9.76 10.16 5.69
N PHE A 732 -10.56 11.22 5.50
CA PHE A 732 -10.96 12.15 6.55
C PHE A 732 -12.23 11.66 7.24
N GLU A 733 -12.09 11.10 8.45
CA GLU A 733 -13.20 10.48 9.17
C GLU A 733 -14.14 11.49 9.84
N ASN A 734 -13.57 12.60 10.31
CA ASN A 734 -14.24 13.66 11.08
C ASN A 734 -14.18 15.01 10.36
N LYS A 735 -13.86 15.02 9.06
CA LYS A 735 -13.86 16.24 8.23
C LYS A 735 -14.61 15.99 6.93
N GLU A 736 -15.29 17.01 6.43
CA GLU A 736 -15.88 17.01 5.10
C GLU A 736 -14.89 17.60 4.08
N LEU A 737 -14.92 17.12 2.84
CA LEU A 737 -14.06 17.64 1.78
C LEU A 737 -14.80 18.73 0.98
N ILE A 738 -14.15 19.86 0.74
CA ILE A 738 -14.64 20.95 -0.11
C ILE A 738 -13.84 20.95 -1.41
N ILE A 739 -14.57 20.89 -2.52
CA ILE A 739 -14.04 21.09 -3.87
C ILE A 739 -14.53 22.46 -4.36
N PRO A 740 -13.69 23.50 -4.29
CA PRO A 740 -14.12 24.89 -4.50
C PRO A 740 -14.35 25.27 -5.97
N TYR A 741 -13.79 24.51 -6.91
CA TYR A 741 -13.86 24.75 -8.35
C TYR A 741 -13.48 23.49 -9.14
N GLN A 742 -13.54 23.55 -10.48
CA GLN A 742 -13.11 22.46 -11.34
C GLN A 742 -11.60 22.20 -11.24
N MET A 743 -11.23 21.07 -10.64
CA MET A 743 -9.87 20.53 -10.59
C MET A 743 -9.45 19.88 -11.92
N ASP A 744 -8.18 19.53 -12.05
CA ASP A 744 -7.66 18.80 -13.20
C ASP A 744 -8.34 17.41 -13.37
N PRO A 745 -8.34 16.83 -14.59
CA PRO A 745 -9.07 15.59 -14.85
C PRO A 745 -8.55 14.35 -14.12
N LYS A 746 -7.30 14.32 -13.67
CA LYS A 746 -6.78 13.23 -12.83
C LYS A 746 -7.41 13.32 -11.44
N THR A 747 -7.46 14.52 -10.87
CA THR A 747 -8.11 14.80 -9.58
C THR A 747 -9.62 14.57 -9.63
N LEU A 748 -10.32 15.07 -10.66
CA LEU A 748 -11.77 14.86 -10.81
C LEU A 748 -12.12 13.37 -10.89
N ARG A 749 -11.35 12.59 -11.66
CA ARG A 749 -11.54 11.14 -11.72
C ARG A 749 -11.35 10.52 -10.35
N TYR A 750 -10.25 10.81 -9.65
CA TYR A 750 -10.00 10.31 -8.30
C TYR A 750 -11.18 10.60 -7.36
N LEU A 751 -11.58 11.86 -7.23
CA LEU A 751 -12.69 12.30 -6.37
C LEU A 751 -14.06 11.74 -6.80
N SER A 752 -14.22 11.39 -8.07
CA SER A 752 -15.49 10.84 -8.56
C SER A 752 -15.76 9.42 -8.08
N HIS A 753 -14.72 8.64 -7.71
CA HIS A 753 -14.85 7.21 -7.40
C HIS A 753 -14.16 6.75 -6.11
N LYS A 754 -13.22 7.54 -5.55
CA LYS A 754 -12.55 7.26 -4.28
C LYS A 754 -13.19 8.04 -3.14
N ASN A 755 -13.45 7.34 -2.04
CA ASN A 755 -13.89 7.95 -0.80
C ASN A 755 -12.69 8.57 -0.06
N THR A 756 -12.57 9.88 -0.15
CA THR A 756 -11.60 10.68 0.63
C THR A 756 -12.20 11.24 1.91
N ALA A 757 -13.52 11.40 1.97
CA ALA A 757 -14.27 11.85 3.13
C ALA A 757 -15.66 11.20 3.11
N LYS A 758 -16.37 11.20 4.25
CA LYS A 758 -17.77 10.74 4.31
C LYS A 758 -18.67 11.54 3.37
N LYS A 759 -18.40 12.85 3.30
CA LYS A 759 -19.15 13.83 2.51
C LYS A 759 -18.21 14.76 1.75
N ILE A 760 -18.54 15.02 0.49
CA ILE A 760 -17.83 15.94 -0.40
C ILE A 760 -18.81 17.05 -0.81
N ASN A 761 -18.48 18.30 -0.48
CA ASN A 761 -19.21 19.50 -0.89
C ASN A 761 -18.58 20.07 -2.16
N LEU A 762 -19.36 20.13 -3.23
CA LEU A 762 -18.94 20.53 -4.57
C LEU A 762 -19.49 21.93 -4.86
N PHE A 763 -18.60 22.93 -4.93
CA PHE A 763 -18.92 24.31 -5.32
C PHE A 763 -18.62 24.50 -6.80
N LEU A 764 -19.36 23.76 -7.62
CA LEU A 764 -19.18 23.71 -9.07
C LEU A 764 -20.34 24.42 -9.74
N PHE A 765 -20.03 25.32 -10.68
CA PHE A 765 -21.04 25.88 -11.58
C PHE A 765 -21.61 24.78 -12.49
N ASP A 766 -22.71 25.04 -13.19
CA ASP A 766 -23.44 24.02 -13.96
C ASP A 766 -22.56 23.32 -15.01
N SER A 767 -21.71 24.07 -15.73
CA SER A 767 -20.79 23.48 -16.71
C SER A 767 -19.68 22.65 -16.05
N GLU A 768 -19.14 23.08 -14.91
CA GLU A 768 -18.14 22.32 -14.14
C GLU A 768 -18.74 21.06 -13.51
N LYS A 769 -19.98 21.16 -13.01
CA LYS A 769 -20.76 20.06 -12.46
C LYS A 769 -21.01 18.99 -13.53
N LYS A 770 -21.40 19.40 -14.74
CA LYS A 770 -21.56 18.49 -15.89
C LYS A 770 -20.25 17.78 -16.24
N ASP A 771 -19.12 18.49 -16.15
CA ASP A 771 -17.79 17.92 -16.38
C ASP A 771 -17.43 16.87 -15.31
N PHE A 772 -17.64 17.17 -14.03
CA PHE A 772 -17.43 16.24 -12.92
C PHE A 772 -18.31 14.98 -13.03
N GLN A 773 -19.60 15.14 -13.35
CA GLN A 773 -20.54 14.03 -13.55
C GLN A 773 -20.15 13.14 -14.75
N THR A 774 -19.70 13.76 -15.83
CA THR A 774 -19.25 13.04 -17.04
C THR A 774 -17.99 12.23 -16.75
N ASN A 775 -17.01 12.82 -16.07
CA ASN A 775 -15.81 12.10 -15.63
C ASN A 775 -16.16 10.93 -14.69
N GLY A 776 -17.10 11.12 -13.76
CA GLY A 776 -17.59 10.03 -12.91
C GLY A 776 -18.27 8.90 -13.70
N SER A 777 -19.04 9.24 -14.73
CA SER A 777 -19.70 8.25 -15.60
C SER A 777 -18.69 7.46 -16.43
N ARG A 778 -17.62 8.13 -16.92
CA ARG A 778 -16.52 7.46 -17.63
C ARG A 778 -15.74 6.51 -16.74
N VAL A 779 -15.47 6.91 -15.50
CA VAL A 779 -14.81 6.03 -14.52
C VAL A 779 -15.69 4.81 -14.25
N LYS A 780 -17.00 4.97 -14.03
CA LYS A 780 -17.92 3.83 -13.87
C LYS A 780 -17.92 2.88 -15.08
N SER A 781 -17.94 3.41 -16.29
CA SER A 781 -17.86 2.59 -17.51
C SER A 781 -16.54 1.82 -17.61
N PHE A 782 -15.44 2.45 -17.23
CA PHE A 782 -14.13 1.79 -17.15
C PHE A 782 -14.08 0.73 -16.04
N GLU A 783 -14.63 1.02 -14.85
CA GLU A 783 -14.79 0.05 -13.75
C GLU A 783 -15.58 -1.17 -14.21
N ASN A 784 -16.70 -1.00 -14.91
CA ASN A 784 -17.49 -2.11 -15.46
C ASN A 784 -16.66 -2.97 -16.43
N THR A 785 -15.85 -2.34 -17.27
CA THR A 785 -14.94 -3.05 -18.18
C THR A 785 -13.92 -3.89 -17.39
N LEU A 786 -13.34 -3.31 -16.33
CA LEU A 786 -12.38 -4.00 -15.46
C LEU A 786 -13.03 -5.14 -14.65
N ILE A 787 -14.26 -4.94 -14.14
CA ILE A 787 -15.05 -5.98 -13.46
C ILE A 787 -15.24 -7.17 -14.41
N ASN A 788 -15.63 -6.90 -15.66
CA ASN A 788 -15.82 -7.94 -16.67
C ASN A 788 -14.51 -8.66 -17.03
N LYS A 789 -13.38 -7.93 -17.13
CA LYS A 789 -12.05 -8.56 -17.30
C LYS A 789 -11.71 -9.45 -16.11
N THR A 790 -11.96 -8.97 -14.90
CA THR A 790 -11.67 -9.70 -13.67
C THR A 790 -12.49 -10.98 -13.56
N ALA A 791 -13.80 -10.91 -13.83
CA ALA A 791 -14.67 -12.09 -13.85
C ALA A 791 -14.20 -13.15 -14.86
N LYS A 792 -13.61 -12.75 -16.00
CA LYS A 792 -13.02 -13.69 -16.97
C LYS A 792 -11.77 -14.37 -16.42
N VAL A 793 -10.92 -13.66 -15.67
CA VAL A 793 -9.72 -14.24 -15.04
C VAL A 793 -10.11 -15.36 -14.07
N PHE A 794 -11.18 -15.17 -13.29
CA PHE A 794 -11.64 -16.13 -12.27
C PHE A 794 -12.78 -17.06 -12.74
N LYS A 795 -13.07 -17.14 -14.05
CA LYS A 795 -14.23 -17.87 -14.59
C LYS A 795 -14.30 -19.35 -14.17
N ASN A 796 -13.16 -19.97 -13.86
CA ASN A 796 -13.05 -21.39 -13.51
C ASN A 796 -12.76 -21.64 -12.02
N SER A 797 -12.83 -20.62 -11.16
CA SER A 797 -12.59 -20.77 -9.72
C SER A 797 -13.92 -20.92 -8.95
N ALA A 798 -13.84 -21.41 -7.70
CA ALA A 798 -15.00 -21.44 -6.78
C ALA A 798 -15.58 -20.03 -6.51
N LEU A 799 -14.78 -19.00 -6.78
CA LEU A 799 -15.12 -17.58 -6.61
C LEU A 799 -16.01 -17.05 -7.73
N LYS A 800 -16.18 -17.82 -8.82
CA LYS A 800 -17.12 -17.47 -9.90
C LYS A 800 -18.50 -17.10 -9.37
N SER A 801 -18.99 -17.80 -8.35
CA SER A 801 -20.29 -17.52 -7.71
C SER A 801 -20.37 -16.14 -7.02
N ILE A 802 -19.24 -15.61 -6.56
CA ILE A 802 -19.12 -14.25 -6.01
C ILE A 802 -19.16 -13.25 -7.17
N PHE A 803 -18.40 -13.50 -8.24
CA PHE A 803 -18.36 -12.64 -9.42
C PHE A 803 -19.67 -12.60 -10.21
N ASP A 804 -20.38 -13.71 -10.33
CA ASP A 804 -21.69 -13.80 -10.99
C ASP A 804 -22.75 -12.97 -10.24
N LYS A 805 -22.62 -12.83 -8.90
CA LYS A 805 -23.47 -11.94 -8.08
C LYS A 805 -23.12 -10.45 -8.25
N MET A 806 -21.86 -10.13 -8.53
CA MET A 806 -21.40 -8.75 -8.78
C MET A 806 -21.86 -8.21 -10.14
N GLN A 807 -22.10 -9.09 -11.12
CA GLN A 807 -22.54 -8.73 -12.47
C GLN A 807 -23.99 -8.23 -12.58
N VAL A 808 -24.74 -8.11 -11.49
CA VAL A 808 -26.18 -7.77 -11.51
C VAL A 808 -26.46 -6.27 -11.65
N VAL A 809 -25.45 -5.39 -11.61
CA VAL A 809 -25.69 -3.97 -11.92
C VAL A 809 -25.91 -3.84 -13.43
N GLN A 810 -27.17 -3.60 -13.81
CA GLN A 810 -27.59 -3.40 -15.20
C GLN A 810 -26.62 -2.47 -15.91
N GLU A 811 -26.16 -2.90 -17.09
CA GLU A 811 -25.55 -2.02 -18.07
C GLU A 811 -26.59 -0.96 -18.43
N ASP A 812 -26.64 0.13 -17.68
CA ASP A 812 -27.07 1.38 -18.27
C ASP A 812 -26.17 1.54 -19.49
N LYS A 813 -26.75 1.43 -20.68
CA LYS A 813 -26.11 1.81 -21.93
C LYS A 813 -25.80 3.30 -21.81
N VAL A 814 -24.72 3.62 -21.11
CA VAL A 814 -24.17 4.97 -21.07
C VAL A 814 -23.63 5.17 -22.48
N SER A 815 -24.46 5.79 -23.33
CA SER A 815 -24.03 6.31 -24.63
C SER A 815 -22.70 7.03 -24.42
N ALA A 816 -21.71 6.77 -25.29
CA ALA A 816 -20.39 7.37 -25.21
C ALA A 816 -20.53 8.85 -24.83
N PRO A 817 -20.09 9.26 -23.62
CA PRO A 817 -20.41 10.59 -23.13
C PRO A 817 -19.79 11.61 -24.08
N ALA A 818 -20.62 12.58 -24.52
CA ALA A 818 -20.15 13.71 -25.30
C ALA A 818 -18.89 14.31 -24.67
N LYS A 819 -17.93 14.75 -25.51
CA LYS A 819 -16.75 15.46 -25.01
C LYS A 819 -17.16 16.61 -24.10
N VAL A 820 -16.54 16.71 -22.95
CA VAL A 820 -16.73 17.80 -21.98
C VAL A 820 -15.62 18.82 -22.13
N TYR A 821 -15.80 19.98 -21.49
CA TYR A 821 -14.85 21.09 -21.56
C TYR A 821 -13.41 20.63 -21.26
N SER A 822 -13.20 19.87 -20.18
CA SER A 822 -11.87 19.40 -19.79
C SER A 822 -11.20 18.51 -20.86
N ASP A 823 -11.95 17.87 -21.75
CA ASP A 823 -11.37 17.13 -22.87
C ASP A 823 -10.80 18.08 -23.91
N TYR A 824 -11.54 19.13 -24.25
CA TYR A 824 -11.10 20.14 -25.21
C TYR A 824 -9.92 20.94 -24.67
N GLU A 825 -9.95 21.30 -23.38
CA GLU A 825 -8.85 21.97 -22.70
C GLU A 825 -7.59 21.10 -22.66
N ASN A 826 -7.70 19.81 -22.33
CA ASN A 826 -6.56 18.90 -22.38
C ASN A 826 -6.03 18.68 -23.79
N GLU A 827 -6.90 18.49 -24.78
CA GLU A 827 -6.50 18.35 -26.18
C GLU A 827 -5.75 19.58 -26.65
N PHE A 828 -6.26 20.76 -26.30
CA PHE A 828 -5.63 22.04 -26.55
C PHE A 828 -4.26 22.14 -25.86
N ILE A 829 -4.15 21.91 -24.55
CA ILE A 829 -2.88 21.91 -23.82
C ILE A 829 -1.88 20.92 -24.45
N SER A 830 -2.34 19.72 -24.83
CA SER A 830 -1.50 18.71 -25.49
C SER A 830 -1.04 19.12 -26.89
N SER A 831 -1.77 20.00 -27.57
CA SER A 831 -1.41 20.52 -28.89
C SER A 831 -0.25 21.52 -28.86
N PHE A 832 0.00 22.15 -27.69
CA PHE A 832 1.14 23.05 -27.51
C PHE A 832 2.47 22.35 -27.43
N ILE A 833 2.47 21.07 -27.05
CA ILE A 833 3.67 20.29 -26.94
C ILE A 833 4.07 19.95 -28.37
N PRO A 834 5.15 20.54 -28.93
CA PRO A 834 5.36 20.44 -30.36
C PRO A 834 5.68 18.99 -30.70
N LYS A 835 4.77 18.37 -31.46
CA LYS A 835 4.97 17.02 -31.96
C LYS A 835 6.13 17.05 -32.93
N ALA A 836 7.05 16.09 -32.78
CA ALA A 836 8.14 15.90 -33.73
C ALA A 836 7.61 15.91 -35.17
N LYS A 837 8.11 16.85 -35.99
CA LYS A 837 7.80 16.85 -37.43
C LYS A 837 8.44 15.61 -38.04
N SER A 838 7.61 14.73 -38.59
CA SER A 838 8.03 13.41 -39.10
C SER A 838 8.94 13.44 -40.34
N SER A 839 9.51 14.60 -40.71
CA SER A 839 9.96 14.84 -42.08
C SER A 839 11.36 15.41 -42.26
N ASN A 840 12.24 15.49 -41.25
CA ASN A 840 13.66 15.74 -41.49
C ASN A 840 14.55 15.07 -40.45
N GLN A 841 15.77 14.74 -40.84
CA GLN A 841 16.80 13.98 -40.11
C GLN A 841 17.34 14.69 -38.83
N LEU A 842 16.46 15.25 -38.00
CA LEU A 842 16.80 15.82 -36.68
C LEU A 842 16.53 14.79 -35.57
N GLU A 843 17.46 14.72 -34.60
CA GLU A 843 17.49 13.76 -33.50
C GLU A 843 16.30 13.93 -32.57
N LEU A 844 15.42 12.94 -32.53
CA LEU A 844 14.34 12.86 -31.56
C LEU A 844 14.79 12.12 -30.30
N VAL A 845 14.74 12.78 -29.15
CA VAL A 845 15.04 12.23 -27.84
C VAL A 845 13.77 12.20 -26.99
N ASP A 846 13.68 11.15 -26.18
CA ASP A 846 12.63 11.00 -25.20
C ASP A 846 12.79 12.05 -24.08
N ALA A 847 11.80 12.92 -23.92
CA ALA A 847 11.75 13.92 -22.87
C ALA A 847 10.37 14.01 -22.22
N ILE A 848 10.35 14.47 -20.99
CA ILE A 848 9.16 14.83 -20.23
C ILE A 848 8.99 16.35 -20.39
N PRO A 849 7.84 16.82 -20.90
CA PRO A 849 7.52 18.24 -20.98
C PRO A 849 7.05 18.76 -19.61
N PHE A 850 7.65 19.86 -19.17
CA PHE A 850 7.26 20.63 -17.99
C PHE A 850 6.74 21.99 -18.44
N LEU A 851 5.50 22.31 -18.09
CA LEU A 851 5.02 23.68 -18.22
C LEU A 851 5.44 24.44 -16.97
N LEU A 852 6.05 25.61 -17.16
CA LEU A 852 6.62 26.43 -16.11
C LEU A 852 5.89 27.78 -16.01
N ASP A 853 5.94 28.39 -14.84
CA ASP A 853 5.53 29.77 -14.56
C ASP A 853 4.12 30.10 -15.08
N GLU A 854 3.09 29.53 -14.45
CA GLU A 854 1.68 29.60 -14.89
C GLU A 854 1.47 29.12 -16.34
N ASN A 855 2.28 28.15 -16.75
CA ASN A 855 2.34 27.60 -18.10
C ASN A 855 2.76 28.61 -19.20
N SER A 856 3.49 29.67 -18.85
CA SER A 856 4.03 30.62 -19.84
C SER A 856 5.23 30.06 -20.62
N LYS A 857 5.94 29.09 -20.04
CA LYS A 857 7.12 28.46 -20.63
C LYS A 857 7.00 26.95 -20.68
N ILE A 858 7.73 26.33 -21.60
CA ILE A 858 7.87 24.88 -21.69
C ILE A 858 9.35 24.49 -21.58
N LEU A 859 9.63 23.51 -20.74
CA LEU A 859 10.95 22.92 -20.56
C LEU A 859 10.88 21.43 -20.87
N PHE A 860 11.87 20.91 -21.58
CA PHE A 860 11.99 19.49 -21.84
C PHE A 860 13.20 18.91 -21.11
N LEU A 861 12.95 17.87 -20.33
CA LEU A 861 13.99 17.15 -19.60
C LEU A 861 13.93 15.66 -19.91
N THR A 862 15.08 15.01 -20.03
CA THR A 862 15.08 13.55 -20.24
C THR A 862 14.64 12.83 -18.96
N PRO A 863 14.01 11.65 -19.01
CA PRO A 863 13.53 10.94 -17.81
C PRO A 863 14.60 10.66 -16.74
N ARG A 864 15.88 10.70 -17.11
CA ARG A 864 17.03 10.42 -16.23
C ARG A 864 17.79 11.67 -15.80
N SER A 865 17.31 12.86 -16.17
CA SER A 865 17.92 14.11 -15.77
C SER A 865 17.67 14.39 -14.29
N SER A 866 18.61 15.07 -13.63
CA SER A 866 18.45 15.55 -12.26
C SER A 866 18.44 17.08 -12.26
N VAL A 867 17.48 17.67 -11.55
CA VAL A 867 17.28 19.11 -11.47
C VAL A 867 17.42 19.55 -10.01
N VAL A 868 17.95 20.75 -9.80
CA VAL A 868 17.99 21.38 -8.48
C VAL A 868 16.59 21.87 -8.14
N LEU A 869 16.07 21.45 -7.00
CA LEU A 869 14.75 21.79 -6.49
C LEU A 869 14.90 22.67 -5.26
N MET A 870 14.17 23.77 -5.22
CA MET A 870 14.09 24.69 -4.10
C MET A 870 12.83 24.37 -3.30
N GLN A 871 12.99 24.16 -1.99
CA GLN A 871 11.91 23.89 -1.06
C GLN A 871 11.92 24.93 0.06
N GLU A 872 10.75 25.45 0.41
CA GLU A 872 10.57 26.31 1.57
C GLU A 872 10.10 25.44 2.75
N GLU A 873 10.96 25.25 3.75
CA GLU A 873 10.61 24.62 5.04
C GLU A 873 10.53 25.70 6.12
N GLY A 874 9.32 26.25 6.33
CA GLY A 874 9.11 27.33 7.29
C GLY A 874 9.69 28.66 6.79
N GLU A 875 10.70 29.19 7.49
CA GLU A 875 11.46 30.38 7.08
C GLU A 875 12.81 30.02 6.40
N GLU A 876 13.10 28.74 6.21
CA GLU A 876 14.35 28.28 5.59
C GLU A 876 14.13 27.79 4.16
N ILE A 877 15.04 28.18 3.27
CA ILE A 877 15.11 27.66 1.90
C ILE A 877 16.13 26.52 1.90
N GLN A 878 15.70 25.35 1.44
CA GLN A 878 16.57 24.20 1.20
C GLN A 878 16.61 23.85 -0.29
N PHE A 879 17.79 23.50 -0.77
CA PHE A 879 18.03 22.99 -2.11
C PHE A 879 18.30 21.49 -2.06
N SER A 880 17.75 20.75 -3.01
CA SER A 880 18.01 19.32 -3.19
C SER A 880 18.08 18.94 -4.67
N LEU A 881 18.75 17.83 -4.99
CA LEU A 881 18.74 17.27 -6.34
C LEU A 881 17.61 16.25 -6.46
N ARG A 882 16.73 16.41 -7.45
CA ARG A 882 15.65 15.47 -7.75
C ARG A 882 15.73 14.93 -9.17
N SER A 883 15.39 13.65 -9.33
CA SER A 883 15.23 13.06 -10.66
C SER A 883 14.01 13.64 -11.35
N THR A 884 14.05 13.70 -12.68
CA THR A 884 12.96 14.26 -13.50
C THR A 884 11.62 13.54 -13.26
N GLY A 885 11.65 12.24 -12.95
CA GLY A 885 10.44 11.47 -12.62
C GLY A 885 9.87 11.73 -11.22
N ASP A 886 10.61 12.42 -10.35
CA ASP A 886 10.20 12.79 -9.00
C ASP A 886 9.77 14.26 -8.86
N ILE A 887 9.82 15.00 -9.97
CA ILE A 887 9.32 16.39 -10.04
C ILE A 887 7.80 16.33 -10.19
N VAL A 888 7.11 17.11 -9.36
CA VAL A 888 5.65 17.22 -9.37
C VAL A 888 5.22 18.67 -9.58
N GLU A 889 3.94 18.86 -9.86
CA GLU A 889 3.34 20.19 -9.97
C GLU A 889 3.43 20.94 -8.64
N GLY A 890 3.83 22.21 -8.71
CA GLY A 890 4.12 23.08 -7.57
C GLY A 890 5.56 23.04 -7.08
N ASP A 891 6.43 22.17 -7.63
CA ASP A 891 7.86 22.20 -7.32
C ASP A 891 8.53 23.44 -7.93
N PHE A 892 9.48 24.05 -7.19
CA PHE A 892 10.32 25.12 -7.71
C PHE A 892 11.63 24.55 -8.21
N ILE A 893 11.87 24.62 -9.52
CA ILE A 893 13.11 24.14 -10.13
C ILE A 893 14.05 25.31 -10.39
N CYS A 894 15.34 25.10 -10.14
CA CYS A 894 16.40 26.06 -10.40
C CYS A 894 17.15 25.66 -11.67
N LEU A 895 17.13 26.53 -12.69
CA LEU A 895 17.85 26.32 -13.94
C LEU A 895 18.99 27.33 -14.08
N PRO A 896 20.18 26.92 -14.54
CA PRO A 896 21.29 27.87 -14.73
C PRO A 896 20.95 28.89 -15.82
N ALA A 897 21.22 30.17 -15.57
CA ALA A 897 20.93 31.27 -16.49
C ALA A 897 21.79 31.24 -17.77
N ASN A 898 22.96 30.56 -17.74
CA ASN A 898 23.85 30.37 -18.88
C ASN A 898 24.04 28.88 -19.18
N SER A 899 23.51 28.40 -20.32
CA SER A 899 23.45 26.98 -20.70
C SER A 899 24.78 26.34 -21.13
N LYS A 900 25.86 27.11 -21.27
CA LYS A 900 27.14 26.65 -21.87
C LYS A 900 28.18 26.14 -20.87
N SER A 901 27.96 26.25 -19.57
CA SER A 901 28.93 25.76 -18.58
C SER A 901 28.26 24.91 -17.52
N ASP A 902 28.58 23.61 -17.54
CA ASP A 902 28.23 22.69 -16.47
C ASP A 902 28.98 23.10 -15.21
N MET A 903 28.24 23.49 -14.18
CA MET A 903 28.80 23.83 -12.87
C MET A 903 29.56 22.65 -12.26
N PHE A 904 29.20 21.39 -12.58
CA PHE A 904 30.03 20.26 -12.19
C PHE A 904 31.42 20.33 -12.81
N GLU A 905 31.52 20.80 -14.05
CA GLU A 905 32.81 20.92 -14.73
C GLU A 905 33.66 22.03 -14.13
N GLN A 906 33.05 23.17 -13.78
CA GLN A 906 33.75 24.27 -13.12
C GLN A 906 34.20 23.91 -11.69
N LEU A 907 33.32 23.25 -10.92
CA LEU A 907 33.66 22.76 -9.58
C LEU A 907 34.72 21.67 -9.65
N ALA A 908 34.60 20.70 -10.57
CA ALA A 908 35.57 19.63 -10.71
C ALA A 908 36.96 20.15 -11.13
N ARG A 909 37.06 21.15 -12.00
CA ARG A 909 38.35 21.81 -12.32
C ARG A 909 38.99 22.51 -11.12
N LYS A 910 38.18 23.00 -10.18
CA LYS A 910 38.67 23.70 -8.97
C LYS A 910 39.02 22.72 -7.85
N PHE A 911 38.26 21.65 -7.66
CA PHE A 911 38.49 20.67 -6.61
C PHE A 911 39.50 19.58 -7.00
N ALA A 912 39.64 19.27 -8.30
CA ALA A 912 40.60 18.32 -8.83
C ALA A 912 41.51 19.01 -9.86
N PRO A 913 42.75 19.40 -9.47
CA PRO A 913 43.71 20.06 -10.36
C PRO A 913 44.06 19.26 -11.63
N ASP A 914 43.85 17.94 -11.60
CA ASP A 914 44.06 17.01 -12.69
C ASP A 914 42.78 16.69 -13.49
N TYR A 915 41.64 17.34 -13.19
CA TYR A 915 40.36 17.04 -13.83
C TYR A 915 40.41 17.11 -15.35
N ASP A 916 41.05 18.14 -15.92
CA ASP A 916 41.17 18.27 -17.38
C ASP A 916 41.99 17.10 -17.97
N GLN A 917 43.01 16.62 -17.25
CA GLN A 917 43.76 15.44 -17.65
C GLN A 917 42.90 14.17 -17.57
N ILE A 918 42.11 14.00 -16.50
CA ILE A 918 41.18 12.88 -16.34
C ILE A 918 40.12 12.90 -17.45
N LYS A 919 39.50 14.05 -17.75
CA LYS A 919 38.48 14.23 -18.79
C LYS A 919 39.06 13.94 -20.18
N ASN A 920 40.27 14.42 -20.47
CA ASN A 920 40.97 14.14 -21.73
C ASN A 920 41.28 12.65 -21.92
N GLN A 921 41.56 11.93 -20.82
CA GLN A 921 41.76 10.49 -20.84
C GLN A 921 40.43 9.73 -20.95
N ALA A 922 39.38 10.17 -20.26
CA ALA A 922 38.05 9.58 -20.31
C ALA A 922 37.40 9.69 -21.70
N THR A 923 37.72 10.74 -22.44
CA THR A 923 37.21 11.01 -23.80
C THR A 923 38.15 10.53 -24.92
N SER A 924 39.22 9.79 -24.59
CA SER A 924 40.19 9.27 -25.57
C SER A 924 39.54 8.41 -26.67
N TRP A 925 38.47 7.69 -26.34
CA TRP A 925 37.71 6.85 -27.28
C TRP A 925 37.04 7.67 -28.39
N LYS A 926 36.69 8.94 -28.14
CA LYS A 926 36.18 9.84 -29.17
C LYS A 926 37.24 10.20 -30.19
N ARG A 927 38.48 10.43 -29.72
CA ARG A 927 39.63 10.70 -30.59
C ARG A 927 39.92 9.49 -31.47
N GLU A 928 39.81 8.28 -30.93
CA GLU A 928 39.95 7.04 -31.72
C GLU A 928 38.83 6.87 -32.75
N LEU A 929 37.56 7.14 -32.38
CA LEU A 929 36.44 7.11 -33.34
C LEU A 929 36.59 8.16 -34.45
N ASN A 930 36.99 9.39 -34.10
CA ASN A 930 37.27 10.44 -35.08
C ASN A 930 38.43 10.05 -35.99
N ARG A 931 39.50 9.44 -35.45
CA ARG A 931 40.60 8.91 -36.25
C ARG A 931 40.10 7.87 -37.24
N MET A 932 39.33 6.88 -36.79
CA MET A 932 38.78 5.84 -37.67
C MET A 932 37.90 6.45 -38.76
N LEU A 933 36.95 7.33 -38.41
CA LEU A 933 36.09 8.00 -39.38
C LEU A 933 36.90 8.75 -40.45
N ASN A 934 37.90 9.53 -40.02
CA ASN A 934 38.66 10.40 -40.91
C ASN A 934 39.66 9.63 -41.76
N GLU A 935 40.40 8.68 -41.16
CA GLU A 935 41.52 7.97 -41.81
C GLU A 935 41.10 6.71 -42.57
N GLU A 936 40.09 5.99 -42.08
CA GLU A 936 39.68 4.68 -42.63
C GLU A 936 38.39 4.77 -43.45
N PHE A 937 37.55 5.78 -43.19
CA PHE A 937 36.24 5.94 -43.83
C PHE A 937 36.06 7.27 -44.56
N ASN A 938 37.07 8.16 -44.63
CA ASN A 938 37.04 9.45 -45.33
C ASN A 938 35.78 10.29 -45.01
N ASP A 939 35.41 10.41 -43.73
CA ASP A 939 34.21 11.12 -43.25
C ASP A 939 32.86 10.52 -43.68
N ASP A 940 32.84 9.30 -44.25
CA ASP A 940 31.61 8.60 -44.62
C ASP A 940 30.94 7.95 -43.41
N MET A 941 30.07 8.73 -42.77
CA MET A 941 29.28 8.31 -41.61
C MET A 941 28.35 7.12 -41.87
N VAL A 942 27.89 6.90 -43.11
CA VAL A 942 26.97 5.80 -43.42
C VAL A 942 27.72 4.48 -43.43
N HIS A 943 28.87 4.44 -44.11
CA HIS A 943 29.73 3.25 -44.11
C HIS A 943 30.34 3.00 -42.73
N PHE A 944 30.75 4.05 -42.02
CA PHE A 944 31.27 3.93 -40.66
C PHE A 944 30.23 3.34 -39.68
N SER A 945 28.96 3.77 -39.76
CA SER A 945 27.89 3.22 -38.93
C SER A 945 27.61 1.75 -39.22
N LYS A 946 27.61 1.33 -40.49
CA LYS A 946 27.49 -0.09 -40.87
C LYS A 946 28.64 -0.92 -40.33
N PHE A 947 29.87 -0.42 -40.46
CA PHE A 947 31.06 -1.08 -39.94
C PHE A 947 31.00 -1.29 -38.42
N LEU A 948 30.58 -0.27 -37.66
CA LEU A 948 30.37 -0.39 -36.21
C LEU A 948 29.27 -1.41 -35.88
N GLN A 949 28.18 -1.45 -36.66
CA GLN A 949 27.09 -2.40 -36.49
C GLN A 949 27.53 -3.86 -36.73
N GLU A 950 28.36 -4.11 -37.75
CA GLU A 950 28.94 -5.42 -38.05
C GLU A 950 29.82 -5.94 -36.90
N HIS A 951 30.44 -5.03 -36.14
CA HIS A 951 31.23 -5.34 -34.95
C HIS A 951 30.42 -5.25 -33.64
N GLU A 952 29.10 -5.41 -33.75
CA GLU A 952 28.14 -5.43 -32.64
C GLU A 952 28.09 -4.14 -31.80
N ILE A 953 28.49 -3.01 -32.37
CA ILE A 953 28.30 -1.66 -31.81
C ILE A 953 27.10 -1.03 -32.53
N LYS A 954 25.90 -1.51 -32.18
CA LYS A 954 24.64 -1.09 -32.81
C LYS A 954 24.26 0.33 -32.37
N ARG A 955 24.59 1.33 -33.19
CA ARG A 955 24.26 2.74 -32.93
C ARG A 955 23.81 3.41 -34.23
N THR A 956 22.88 4.35 -34.08
CA THR A 956 22.38 5.12 -35.22
C THR A 956 23.45 6.14 -35.66
N ILE A 957 23.45 6.52 -36.95
CA ILE A 957 24.33 7.57 -37.48
C ILE A 957 24.30 8.85 -36.63
N PRO A 958 23.13 9.37 -36.20
CA PRO A 958 23.08 10.52 -35.32
C PRO A 958 23.79 10.29 -33.98
N THR A 959 23.58 9.15 -33.31
CA THR A 959 24.29 8.82 -32.06
C THR A 959 25.82 8.83 -32.22
N ILE A 960 26.32 8.30 -33.34
CA ILE A 960 27.76 8.31 -33.63
C ILE A 960 28.23 9.74 -33.89
N ARG A 961 27.47 10.55 -34.63
CA ARG A 961 27.78 11.97 -34.85
C ARG A 961 27.82 12.75 -33.53
N ASN A 962 26.91 12.48 -32.61
CA ASN A 962 26.90 13.08 -31.27
C ASN A 962 28.14 12.66 -30.45
N TRP A 963 28.55 11.39 -30.52
CA TRP A 963 29.80 10.94 -29.88
C TRP A 963 31.03 11.73 -30.37
N LEU A 964 31.04 12.12 -31.64
CA LEU A 964 32.17 12.81 -32.26
C LEU A 964 32.17 14.32 -32.05
N ILE A 965 31.00 14.96 -32.01
CA ILE A 965 30.84 16.42 -31.99
C ILE A 965 30.50 16.97 -30.59
N GLY A 966 29.80 16.21 -29.74
CA GLY A 966 29.30 16.72 -28.47
C GLY A 966 30.35 16.74 -27.34
N ASP A 967 30.58 17.89 -26.71
CA ASP A 967 31.50 18.03 -25.56
C ASP A 967 30.97 17.42 -24.25
N ILE A 968 29.66 17.11 -24.21
CA ILE A 968 28.93 16.69 -23.00
C ILE A 968 29.11 15.19 -22.72
N THR A 969 29.24 14.35 -23.76
CA THR A 969 29.27 12.89 -23.59
C THR A 969 30.63 12.43 -23.06
N ILE A 970 30.71 12.04 -21.79
CA ILE A 970 31.97 11.52 -21.21
C ILE A 970 32.20 10.06 -21.65
N ALA A 971 31.14 9.26 -21.74
CA ALA A 971 31.21 7.84 -22.08
C ALA A 971 30.00 7.39 -22.94
N PRO A 972 30.16 6.35 -23.78
CA PRO A 972 29.04 5.76 -24.50
C PRO A 972 28.16 4.93 -23.54
N GLN A 973 26.91 4.66 -23.93
CA GLN A 973 26.04 3.74 -23.18
C GLN A 973 26.70 2.35 -23.06
N ASN A 974 26.67 1.77 -21.86
CA ASN A 974 27.40 0.56 -21.46
C ASN A 974 28.91 0.67 -21.77
N PRO A 975 29.65 1.58 -21.09
CA PRO A 975 31.04 1.92 -21.44
C PRO A 975 31.96 0.70 -21.51
N MET A 976 31.85 -0.19 -20.53
CA MET A 976 32.65 -1.41 -20.44
C MET A 976 32.47 -2.31 -21.67
N GLN A 977 31.22 -2.57 -22.08
CA GLN A 977 30.91 -3.44 -23.20
C GLN A 977 31.24 -2.76 -24.53
N THR A 978 30.83 -1.51 -24.70
CA THR A 978 31.01 -0.75 -25.93
C THR A 978 32.48 -0.49 -26.22
N LEU A 979 33.27 -0.05 -25.21
CA LEU A 979 34.69 0.24 -25.40
C LEU A 979 35.54 -1.03 -25.54
N LYS A 980 35.15 -2.16 -24.92
CA LYS A 980 35.79 -3.46 -25.19
C LYS A 980 35.54 -3.97 -26.61
N LYS A 981 34.37 -3.66 -27.19
CA LYS A 981 34.09 -3.96 -28.60
C LYS A 981 34.90 -3.03 -29.50
N LEU A 982 34.91 -1.73 -29.19
CA LEU A 982 35.69 -0.73 -29.93
C LEU A 982 37.20 -1.06 -29.92
N SER A 983 37.77 -1.45 -28.78
CA SER A 983 39.19 -1.80 -28.68
C SER A 983 39.63 -2.99 -29.54
N LYS A 984 38.68 -3.81 -30.03
CA LYS A 984 38.99 -4.92 -30.94
C LYS A 984 39.17 -4.46 -32.39
N ILE A 985 38.64 -3.29 -32.73
CA ILE A 985 38.62 -2.72 -34.09
C ILE A 985 39.40 -1.41 -34.19
N SER A 986 40.03 -0.97 -33.11
CA SER A 986 40.78 0.28 -33.01
C SER A 986 42.29 0.06 -32.96
N SER A 987 43.06 1.16 -32.94
CA SER A 987 44.53 1.16 -32.86
C SER A 987 45.07 0.43 -31.62
N ASP A 988 46.27 -0.14 -31.73
CA ASP A 988 46.98 -0.77 -30.59
C ASP A 988 47.22 0.22 -29.45
N THR A 989 47.35 1.52 -29.77
CA THR A 989 47.47 2.61 -28.79
C THR A 989 46.21 2.77 -27.95
N PHE A 990 45.01 2.70 -28.54
CA PHE A 990 43.76 2.74 -27.79
C PHE A 990 43.55 1.44 -26.99
N LYS A 991 43.88 0.30 -27.60
CA LYS A 991 43.80 -1.02 -26.96
C LYS A 991 44.67 -1.11 -25.70
N GLY A 992 45.90 -0.60 -25.75
CA GLY A 992 46.80 -0.50 -24.59
C GLY A 992 46.36 0.51 -23.52
N ASN A 993 45.49 1.46 -23.87
CA ASN A 993 44.97 2.49 -22.97
C ASN A 993 43.51 2.28 -22.54
N LEU A 994 42.90 1.15 -22.88
CA LEU A 994 41.49 0.87 -22.60
C LEU A 994 41.19 0.90 -21.09
N GLU A 995 42.03 0.25 -20.28
CA GLU A 995 41.86 0.23 -18.82
C GLU A 995 41.99 1.62 -18.22
N ASN A 996 42.95 2.43 -18.70
CA ASN A 996 43.11 3.81 -18.28
C ASN A 996 41.90 4.67 -18.68
N THR A 997 41.33 4.44 -19.86
CA THR A 997 40.15 5.16 -20.35
C THR A 997 38.91 4.83 -19.52
N LEU A 998 38.68 3.54 -19.24
CA LEU A 998 37.59 3.09 -18.37
C LEU A 998 37.76 3.63 -16.94
N SER A 999 38.97 3.56 -16.38
CA SER A 999 39.26 4.11 -15.06
C SER A 999 39.05 5.63 -15.01
N SER A 1000 39.44 6.36 -16.05
CA SER A 1000 39.21 7.80 -16.13
C SER A 1000 37.73 8.17 -16.31
N ILE A 1001 36.95 7.35 -17.03
CA ILE A 1001 35.49 7.50 -17.10
C ILE A 1001 34.88 7.35 -15.70
N ASP A 1002 35.28 6.30 -14.96
CA ASP A 1002 34.81 6.07 -13.60
C ASP A 1002 35.22 7.21 -12.67
N LYS A 1003 36.45 7.72 -12.77
CA LYS A 1003 36.92 8.89 -12.02
C LYS A 1003 36.15 10.16 -12.37
N CYS A 1004 35.87 10.43 -13.65
CA CYS A 1004 35.06 11.57 -14.07
C CYS A 1004 33.64 11.52 -13.48
N TYR A 1005 32.98 10.36 -13.52
CA TYR A 1005 31.66 10.20 -12.90
C TYR A 1005 31.72 10.21 -11.37
N GLY A 1006 32.79 9.69 -10.76
CA GLY A 1006 33.04 9.77 -9.33
C GLY A 1006 33.16 11.22 -8.84
N LEU A 1007 34.01 12.01 -9.49
CA LEU A 1007 34.16 13.45 -9.21
C LEU A 1007 32.85 14.20 -9.45
N ARG A 1008 32.10 13.85 -10.50
CA ARG A 1008 30.79 14.44 -10.75
C ARG A 1008 29.80 14.14 -9.61
N ARG A 1009 29.77 12.92 -9.09
CA ARG A 1009 28.93 12.56 -7.92
C ARG A 1009 29.35 13.29 -6.65
N GLU A 1010 30.64 13.25 -6.34
CA GLU A 1010 31.22 13.91 -5.15
C GLU A 1010 30.93 15.41 -5.14
N HIS A 1011 31.08 16.08 -6.28
CA HIS A 1011 30.82 17.51 -6.39
C HIS A 1011 29.34 17.87 -6.59
N SER A 1012 28.47 16.88 -6.86
CA SER A 1012 27.00 17.07 -6.84
C SER A 1012 26.45 17.23 -5.44
N GLU A 1013 27.01 16.50 -4.47
CA GLU A 1013 26.66 16.65 -3.07
C GLU A 1013 27.23 17.96 -2.50
N GLU A 1014 28.47 18.30 -2.86
CA GLU A 1014 29.10 19.55 -2.42
C GLU A 1014 28.40 20.78 -3.02
N LEU A 1015 27.89 20.69 -4.25
CA LEU A 1015 27.03 21.72 -4.83
C LEU A 1015 25.79 21.99 -3.97
N VAL A 1016 25.05 20.95 -3.62
CA VAL A 1016 23.84 21.09 -2.80
C VAL A 1016 24.20 21.67 -1.43
N ARG A 1017 25.35 21.29 -0.89
CA ARG A 1017 25.89 21.88 0.34
C ARG A 1017 26.24 23.37 0.20
N VAL A 1018 26.84 23.78 -0.92
CA VAL A 1018 27.15 25.18 -1.22
C VAL A 1018 25.86 26.00 -1.37
N LEU A 1019 24.86 25.47 -2.09
CA LEU A 1019 23.53 26.07 -2.24
C LEU A 1019 22.80 26.21 -0.90
N ASN A 1020 22.96 25.24 0.01
CA ASN A 1020 22.37 25.29 1.35
C ASN A 1020 23.18 26.15 2.34
N ASN A 1021 24.35 26.66 1.96
CA ASN A 1021 25.12 27.56 2.81
C ASN A 1021 24.75 29.03 2.51
N ARG A 1022 23.98 29.65 3.42
CA ARG A 1022 23.47 31.02 3.28
C ARG A 1022 24.53 32.08 2.98
N GLY A 1023 25.80 31.86 3.35
CA GLY A 1023 26.87 32.81 3.06
C GLY A 1023 27.26 32.91 1.58
N ASN A 1024 26.81 31.95 0.76
CA ASN A 1024 27.18 31.79 -0.64
C ASN A 1024 26.03 32.08 -1.61
N VAL A 1025 24.84 32.46 -1.12
CA VAL A 1025 23.62 32.55 -1.93
C VAL A 1025 22.96 33.91 -1.74
N PHE A 1026 22.79 34.62 -2.86
CA PHE A 1026 22.13 35.92 -2.93
C PHE A 1026 20.85 35.81 -3.76
N PHE A 1027 19.73 36.22 -3.18
CA PHE A 1027 18.42 36.17 -3.83
C PHE A 1027 18.07 37.54 -4.42
N SER A 1028 17.72 37.59 -5.71
CA SER A 1028 17.13 38.76 -6.35
C SER A 1028 15.97 38.33 -7.25
N ASP A 1029 14.74 38.64 -6.86
CA ASP A 1029 13.51 38.22 -7.58
C ASP A 1029 13.49 36.71 -7.90
N GLN A 1030 13.32 36.33 -9.17
CA GLN A 1030 13.38 34.95 -9.67
C GLN A 1030 14.82 34.46 -9.94
N LYS A 1031 15.84 35.19 -9.50
CA LYS A 1031 17.24 34.81 -9.68
C LYS A 1031 17.92 34.48 -8.36
N ILE A 1032 18.74 33.43 -8.41
CA ILE A 1032 19.60 33.03 -7.31
C ILE A 1032 21.04 33.12 -7.80
N GLU A 1033 21.81 34.04 -7.25
CA GLU A 1033 23.24 34.14 -7.49
C GLU A 1033 23.98 33.33 -6.42
N VAL A 1034 24.83 32.42 -6.86
CA VAL A 1034 25.60 31.52 -6.00
C VAL A 1034 27.07 31.83 -6.18
N THR A 1035 27.72 32.28 -5.10
CA THR A 1035 29.14 32.61 -5.09
C THR A 1035 29.89 31.61 -4.24
N PHE A 1036 30.85 30.91 -4.83
CA PHE A 1036 31.76 30.03 -4.09
C PHE A 1036 33.20 30.34 -4.49
N GLN A 1037 33.97 30.88 -3.54
CA GLN A 1037 35.30 31.44 -3.80
C GLN A 1037 35.23 32.53 -4.90
N ASP A 1038 35.88 32.31 -6.04
CA ASP A 1038 35.95 33.24 -7.18
C ASP A 1038 34.98 32.86 -8.33
N VAL A 1039 34.08 31.90 -8.10
CA VAL A 1039 33.09 31.44 -9.09
C VAL A 1039 31.71 31.97 -8.71
N THR A 1040 31.05 32.61 -9.67
CA THR A 1040 29.68 33.14 -9.55
C THR A 1040 28.77 32.47 -10.57
N LEU A 1041 27.61 32.01 -10.13
CA LEU A 1041 26.63 31.32 -10.98
C LEU A 1041 25.23 31.87 -10.72
N ASP A 1042 24.53 32.17 -11.81
CA ASP A 1042 23.15 32.63 -11.75
C ASP A 1042 22.19 31.48 -12.07
N TYR A 1043 21.19 31.30 -11.23
CA TYR A 1043 20.03 30.46 -11.48
C TYR A 1043 18.80 31.32 -11.71
N ILE A 1044 17.88 30.79 -12.50
CA ILE A 1044 16.51 31.27 -12.62
C ILE A 1044 15.60 30.22 -11.99
N VAL A 1045 14.74 30.67 -11.08
CA VAL A 1045 13.75 29.84 -10.38
C VAL A 1045 12.48 29.81 -11.20
N HIS A 1046 11.99 28.62 -11.47
CA HIS A 1046 10.75 28.39 -12.19
C HIS A 1046 9.79 27.52 -11.37
N GLU A 1047 8.51 27.87 -11.36
CA GLU A 1047 7.47 27.03 -10.74
C GLU A 1047 6.95 26.02 -11.76
N VAL A 1048 7.00 24.72 -11.43
CA VAL A 1048 6.44 23.67 -12.26
C VAL A 1048 4.92 23.73 -12.19
N SER A 1049 4.30 24.18 -13.27
CA SER A 1049 2.84 24.35 -13.37
C SER A 1049 2.13 23.08 -13.81
N MET A 1050 2.77 22.28 -14.69
CA MET A 1050 2.21 21.02 -15.18
C MET A 1050 3.34 20.06 -15.59
N VAL A 1051 3.14 18.76 -15.35
CA VAL A 1051 4.04 17.70 -15.85
C VAL A 1051 3.28 16.83 -16.85
N ASN A 1052 3.80 16.71 -18.07
CA ASN A 1052 3.17 15.95 -19.15
C ASN A 1052 3.78 14.56 -19.36
N GLU A 1053 3.12 13.74 -20.19
CA GLU A 1053 3.63 12.42 -20.56
C GLU A 1053 4.90 12.52 -21.43
N LYS A 1054 5.72 11.46 -21.38
CA LYS A 1054 6.96 11.31 -22.16
C LYS A 1054 6.69 11.45 -23.66
N GLN A 1055 7.45 12.29 -24.35
CA GLN A 1055 7.35 12.53 -25.78
C GLN A 1055 8.70 12.53 -26.47
N LYS A 1056 8.69 12.37 -27.79
CA LYS A 1056 9.86 12.50 -28.65
C LYS A 1056 10.00 13.94 -29.14
N ILE A 1057 11.13 14.57 -28.83
CA ILE A 1057 11.40 15.97 -29.17
C ILE A 1057 12.81 16.14 -29.75
N GLU A 1058 13.05 17.25 -30.45
CA GLU A 1058 14.37 17.60 -30.95
C GLU A 1058 15.36 17.84 -29.78
N PHE A 1059 16.54 17.22 -29.83
CA PHE A 1059 17.56 17.29 -28.77
C PHE A 1059 17.92 18.73 -28.35
N GLU A 1060 17.98 19.66 -29.31
CA GLU A 1060 18.34 21.07 -29.08
C GLU A 1060 17.39 21.80 -28.14
N ARG A 1061 16.18 21.26 -27.94
CA ARG A 1061 15.13 21.82 -27.07
C ARG A 1061 15.23 21.35 -25.62
N LEU A 1062 16.13 20.42 -25.32
CA LEU A 1062 16.37 19.99 -23.94
C LEU A 1062 17.00 21.11 -23.12
N TRP A 1063 16.62 21.20 -21.85
CA TRP A 1063 17.21 22.13 -20.87
C TRP A 1063 17.03 23.63 -21.18
N GLN A 1064 16.24 23.97 -22.19
CA GLN A 1064 15.95 25.36 -22.54
C GLN A 1064 14.47 25.64 -22.24
N PRO A 1065 14.16 26.52 -21.27
CA PRO A 1065 12.82 27.08 -21.15
C PRO A 1065 12.52 27.87 -22.40
N GLU A 1066 11.59 27.36 -23.20
CA GLU A 1066 11.08 28.07 -24.36
C GLU A 1066 9.81 28.80 -23.96
N ASP A 1067 9.66 30.05 -24.38
CA ASP A 1067 8.36 30.70 -24.34
C ASP A 1067 7.40 29.87 -25.20
N VAL A 1068 6.22 29.59 -24.66
CA VAL A 1068 5.16 28.95 -25.44
C VAL A 1068 4.79 29.94 -26.54
N LYS A 1069 5.25 29.67 -27.79
CA LYS A 1069 5.17 30.62 -28.93
C LYS A 1069 3.80 31.31 -28.97
N GLN A 1070 3.85 32.64 -28.82
CA GLN A 1070 2.71 33.56 -28.88
C GLN A 1070 2.04 33.52 -30.26
#